data_AF-A0A3D6AYY3-F1
#
_entry.id   AF-A0A3D6AYY3-F1
#
_cell.length_a   1.000
_cell.length_b   1.000
_cell.length_c   1.000
_cell.angle_alpha   90.00
_cell.angle_beta   90.00
_cell.angle_gamma   90.00
#
_symmetry.space_group_name_H-M   'P 1'
#
loop_
_entity.id
_entity.type
_entity.pdbx_description
1 polymer ?
#
loop_
_entity_poly.entity_id
_entity_poly.type
_entity_poly.pdbx_seq_one_letter_code
_entity_poly.pdbx_strand_id
1 'polypeptide(L)'
;MKNKILFGIMALVMGIWATGCSDDDYAINQQPLLTDNSVVTGSADVTATSATLHGTVSGLESQASSAYVIGFNYGAAADALTERIVATGGETFTATVNGSLNQTIYYQAYVTLQGKVTYKGEVKSLVLTNARATTGDATQIDANKVTLSGSLIGFPADAEGGIIVSGIEGTENVRAGVRIATVPKESYTVDVEGLLANTTYYYVAYLDLGAGMVYGEEKSFTTTGHTFDLDNDLVDLGLSTKWAKYNLGATSETEIGGLFGFGDKTGFNTSIDPASYASADIYKTANDLAYKAFEGKVTMPTIAEFEELFALCTREWVEVEGVAGYKFTGPNGNSIFMPAAGSRTQGTTTGVGVEGCYLSGSINVSDTQFAMSYHFNNALATRATTPVYQALAIRAVSTAKNVPFDRSLLYGKWYIDNGQDGEQHVFEGPFTQWGKTYDWAIVSNGQPNIGKEIHWEMGTENGWIGYTYGVDYGYMEFFEDGTVNIHRLTDDGVATDETGKYTIDEANKVIDIDINVLCANTWVAGKSGKLNILSLTSDGLQIALPNTDEYAYSVNYYSQRKAEADAKIPVSLICVDSSWGGTWGTEVARLSPDALAGQHTFTYEGSSDDVVVFTLDFPDLLTRYPNAFVRIDEMKCDGNAIQFNANNFFYGDIEGKGTYRVELFNIYGIGAADGKVLNSAFSNSQNMGSESAPHFNNSLAITYTVFIDGNGAGTYTPNLVTIPNWDGAGTWGYNAGGTLEVKYENFRYSLVTPQFDIKYEGTGCAAGSIMTFIEVADLYGFFPGTHAVLDNLYLDGSEVTFDATKVLDANDSSKYRLELWNCYGATKNAGCAFGTPDGDVIKELGFSTSMEVKFTFHKLFAVPQW
;
A
#
# COMPACT_ATOMS: atom_id res chain seq x y z
N MET A 1 -34.64 23.94 -0.75
CA MET A 1 -34.42 25.38 -1.06
C MET A 1 -32.91 25.61 -1.03
N LYS A 2 -32.40 26.28 -2.07
CA LYS A 2 -30.99 26.24 -2.50
C LYS A 2 -30.08 27.18 -1.68
N ASN A 3 -28.86 26.71 -1.44
CA ASN A 3 -27.57 27.39 -1.25
C ASN A 3 -27.57 28.89 -0.89
N LYS A 4 -26.87 29.23 0.22
CA LYS A 4 -25.92 30.37 0.34
C LYS A 4 -25.39 30.52 1.78
N ILE A 5 -24.26 29.86 2.09
CA ILE A 5 -23.32 30.33 3.13
C ILE A 5 -21.92 30.02 2.61
N LEU A 6 -21.28 31.04 2.04
CA LEU A 6 -19.84 31.13 1.83
C LEU A 6 -19.60 32.52 1.27
N PHE A 7 -19.03 33.41 2.09
CA PHE A 7 -18.04 34.44 1.73
C PHE A 7 -17.86 35.36 2.95
N GLY A 8 -16.69 35.28 3.56
CA GLY A 8 -16.29 36.12 4.69
C GLY A 8 -14.78 36.08 4.93
N ILE A 9 -13.96 36.09 3.88
CA ILE A 9 -12.53 36.37 3.97
C ILE A 9 -12.19 37.43 2.93
N MET A 10 -11.82 38.64 3.38
CA MET A 10 -10.56 39.30 2.99
C MET A 10 -10.39 40.67 3.66
N ALA A 11 -9.21 40.80 4.27
CA ALA A 11 -8.33 41.96 4.25
C ALA A 11 -8.70 43.23 5.04
N LEU A 12 -8.01 43.43 6.18
CA LEU A 12 -7.17 44.60 6.34
C LEU A 12 -6.04 44.34 7.36
N VAL A 13 -4.86 43.91 6.89
CA VAL A 13 -3.61 44.04 7.64
C VAL A 13 -2.53 44.52 6.66
N MET A 14 -2.01 45.72 6.88
CA MET A 14 -0.76 46.21 6.31
C MET A 14 0.32 46.17 7.41
N GLY A 15 1.53 45.74 7.04
CA GLY A 15 2.72 45.68 7.88
C GLY A 15 3.92 45.18 7.07
N ILE A 16 4.86 46.08 6.82
CA ILE A 16 6.14 45.90 6.12
C ILE A 16 7.17 45.33 7.11
N TRP A 17 8.21 44.64 6.61
CA TRP A 17 9.50 44.55 7.32
C TRP A 17 10.62 45.07 6.43
N ALA A 18 11.36 46.06 6.93
CA ALA A 18 12.73 46.34 6.53
C ALA A 18 13.52 46.70 7.79
N THR A 19 14.36 45.78 8.26
CA THR A 19 15.25 46.00 9.39
C THR A 19 16.28 47.09 9.08
N GLY A 20 15.98 48.30 9.54
CA GLY A 20 16.90 49.42 9.54
C GLY A 20 16.28 50.61 10.27
N CYS A 21 16.67 50.80 11.55
CA CYS A 21 16.51 52.03 12.32
C CYS A 21 15.40 53.01 11.88
N SER A 22 14.14 52.67 12.18
CA SER A 22 13.06 53.59 12.58
C SER A 22 11.88 52.74 13.07
N ASP A 23 11.11 53.28 14.01
CA ASP A 23 9.91 52.67 14.60
C ASP A 23 8.99 51.94 13.61
N ASP A 24 8.33 50.89 14.12
CA ASP A 24 7.22 50.12 13.52
C ASP A 24 7.55 49.18 12.36
N ASP A 25 7.93 47.95 12.71
CA ASP A 25 8.10 46.85 11.77
C ASP A 25 7.29 45.67 12.38
N TYR A 26 6.18 45.28 11.73
CA TYR A 26 5.17 44.34 12.25
C TYR A 26 5.14 43.05 11.44
N ALA A 27 5.30 41.90 12.11
CA ALA A 27 5.15 40.58 11.51
C ALA A 27 3.68 40.24 11.38
N ILE A 28 3.21 40.26 10.13
CA ILE A 28 1.91 39.71 9.78
C ILE A 28 2.03 38.20 9.90
N ASN A 29 1.57 37.67 11.03
CA ASN A 29 1.25 36.26 11.16
C ASN A 29 0.08 35.97 10.19
N GLN A 30 0.32 35.13 9.18
CA GLN A 30 -0.70 34.78 8.18
C GLN A 30 -1.80 33.88 8.75
N GLN A 31 -1.61 33.32 9.96
CA GLN A 31 -2.64 32.57 10.66
C GLN A 31 -3.26 33.42 11.77
N PRO A 32 -4.62 33.44 11.88
CA PRO A 32 -5.29 34.14 12.96
C PRO A 32 -4.88 33.53 14.30
N LEU A 33 -4.45 34.37 15.25
CA LEU A 33 -3.98 33.94 16.56
C LEU A 33 -5.06 33.18 17.36
N LEU A 34 -6.32 33.59 17.22
CA LEU A 34 -7.48 32.93 17.80
C LEU A 34 -8.51 32.66 16.69
N THR A 35 -9.27 31.59 16.86
CA THR A 35 -10.45 31.24 16.07
C THR A 35 -11.70 31.39 16.93
N ASP A 36 -12.89 31.29 16.33
CA ASP A 36 -14.15 31.37 17.08
C ASP A 36 -14.28 30.28 18.16
N ASN A 37 -13.58 29.15 18.00
CA ASN A 37 -13.59 28.04 18.96
C ASN A 37 -12.45 28.13 20.00
N SER A 38 -11.62 29.17 19.95
CA SER A 38 -10.47 29.29 20.83
C SER A 38 -10.83 29.68 22.27
N VAL A 39 -12.06 30.12 22.55
CA VAL A 39 -12.52 30.53 23.89
C VAL A 39 -13.63 29.59 24.36
N VAL A 40 -13.44 28.95 25.51
CA VAL A 40 -14.42 28.02 26.08
C VAL A 40 -14.98 28.59 27.39
N THR A 41 -16.30 28.69 27.46
CA THR A 41 -17.01 28.97 28.72
C THR A 41 -17.07 27.68 29.53
N GLY A 42 -16.33 27.63 30.64
CA GLY A 42 -16.27 26.47 31.54
C GLY A 42 -17.43 26.38 32.52
N SER A 43 -17.32 25.45 33.47
CA SER A 43 -18.30 25.24 34.52
C SER A 43 -18.31 26.38 35.57
N ALA A 44 -19.16 26.27 36.59
CA ALA A 44 -19.21 27.23 37.69
C ALA A 44 -19.37 26.53 39.04
N ASP A 45 -18.69 27.04 40.06
CA ASP A 45 -18.84 26.60 41.45
C ASP A 45 -19.77 27.56 42.18
N VAL A 46 -20.94 27.06 42.60
CA VAL A 46 -22.02 27.89 43.15
C VAL A 46 -22.13 27.80 44.66
N THR A 47 -22.42 28.94 45.28
CA THR A 47 -22.91 29.06 46.65
C THR A 47 -24.31 29.69 46.63
N ALA A 48 -24.86 29.96 47.82
CA ALA A 48 -26.15 30.65 47.94
C ALA A 48 -26.11 32.11 47.47
N THR A 49 -24.93 32.73 47.41
CA THR A 49 -24.77 34.18 47.19
C THR A 49 -23.70 34.54 46.17
N SER A 50 -22.96 33.56 45.66
CA SER A 50 -21.90 33.79 44.68
C SER A 50 -21.65 32.57 43.80
N ALA A 51 -21.07 32.79 42.63
CA ALA A 51 -20.55 31.73 41.78
C ALA A 51 -19.16 32.07 41.26
N THR A 52 -18.24 31.10 41.31
CA THR A 52 -16.94 31.19 40.63
C THR A 52 -17.08 30.59 39.25
N LEU A 53 -16.93 31.41 38.22
CA LEU A 53 -17.00 31.02 36.81
C LEU A 53 -15.62 30.58 36.32
N HIS A 54 -15.57 29.50 35.54
CA HIS A 54 -14.35 28.98 34.93
C HIS A 54 -14.37 29.18 33.41
N GLY A 55 -13.21 29.41 32.82
CA GLY A 55 -13.06 29.60 31.37
C GLY A 55 -11.66 29.25 30.91
N THR A 56 -11.54 28.87 29.64
CA THR A 56 -10.25 28.57 29.02
C THR A 56 -10.11 29.25 27.66
N VAL A 57 -8.85 29.46 27.24
CA VAL A 57 -8.50 29.96 25.92
C VAL A 57 -7.22 29.29 25.40
N SER A 58 -7.26 28.78 24.18
CA SER A 58 -6.11 28.24 23.44
C SER A 58 -5.52 29.29 22.48
N GLY A 59 -4.20 29.34 22.29
CA GLY A 59 -3.55 30.26 21.34
C GLY A 59 -2.94 31.53 21.95
N LEU A 60 -2.88 31.63 23.29
CA LEU A 60 -2.28 32.77 24.00
C LEU A 60 -0.87 32.49 24.53
N GLU A 61 -0.28 31.33 24.21
CA GLU A 61 0.92 30.76 24.86
C GLU A 61 2.16 31.66 24.74
N SER A 62 2.20 32.52 23.72
CA SER A 62 3.31 33.44 23.44
C SER A 62 2.95 34.93 23.58
N GLN A 63 1.78 35.25 24.15
CA GLN A 63 1.31 36.63 24.28
C GLN A 63 1.62 37.20 25.67
N ALA A 64 2.06 38.46 25.72
CA ALA A 64 2.16 39.18 26.98
C ALA A 64 0.76 39.39 27.58
N SER A 65 0.62 39.30 28.90
CA SER A 65 -0.66 39.52 29.60
C SER A 65 -1.26 40.91 29.41
N SER A 66 -0.47 41.88 28.96
CA SER A 66 -0.92 43.22 28.56
C SER A 66 -1.57 43.27 27.16
N ALA A 67 -1.36 42.24 26.33
CA ALA A 67 -1.85 42.18 24.96
C ALA A 67 -3.31 41.72 24.84
N TYR A 68 -3.91 41.23 25.93
CA TYR A 68 -5.28 40.72 25.94
C TYR A 68 -6.00 40.97 27.26
N VAL A 69 -7.33 40.93 27.24
CA VAL A 69 -8.19 40.96 28.42
C VAL A 69 -9.14 39.77 28.37
N ILE A 70 -9.15 38.95 29.42
CA ILE A 70 -10.03 37.81 29.60
C ILE A 70 -11.12 38.11 30.64
N GLY A 71 -12.27 37.46 30.56
CA GLY A 71 -13.35 37.65 31.51
C GLY A 71 -14.65 37.00 31.10
N PHE A 72 -15.74 37.41 31.75
CA PHE A 72 -17.08 36.89 31.48
C PHE A 72 -18.08 38.04 31.28
N ASN A 73 -18.94 37.89 30.28
CA ASN A 73 -20.19 38.65 30.20
C ASN A 73 -21.26 37.83 30.94
N TYR A 74 -22.13 38.47 31.71
CA TYR A 74 -23.19 37.77 32.43
C TYR A 74 -24.47 38.62 32.53
N GLY A 75 -25.59 37.97 32.84
CA GLY A 75 -26.89 38.64 32.94
C GLY A 75 -28.04 37.72 33.33
N ALA A 76 -29.26 38.26 33.25
CA ALA A 76 -30.49 37.58 33.68
C ALA A 76 -31.12 36.67 32.60
N ALA A 77 -30.67 36.76 31.34
CA ALA A 77 -31.13 35.92 30.24
C ALA A 77 -29.99 35.64 29.25
N ALA A 78 -30.11 34.54 28.48
CA ALA A 78 -29.08 34.09 27.55
C ALA A 78 -28.76 35.11 26.44
N ASP A 79 -29.74 35.90 26.02
CA ASP A 79 -29.63 36.96 25.01
C ASP A 79 -29.38 38.36 25.61
N ALA A 80 -29.29 38.46 26.95
CA ALA A 80 -29.17 39.72 27.68
C ALA A 80 -28.01 39.71 28.69
N LEU A 81 -26.79 39.45 28.20
CA LEU A 81 -25.55 39.50 28.99
C LEU A 81 -25.03 40.95 29.11
N THR A 82 -25.71 41.76 29.94
CA THR A 82 -25.46 43.20 30.06
C THR A 82 -24.33 43.58 31.02
N GLU A 83 -23.88 42.64 31.86
CA GLU A 83 -22.81 42.87 32.83
C GLU A 83 -21.50 42.21 32.36
N ARG A 84 -20.36 42.72 32.83
CA ARG A 84 -19.03 42.24 32.45
C ARG A 84 -18.09 42.24 33.66
N ILE A 85 -17.35 41.14 33.83
CA ILE A 85 -16.34 40.99 34.87
C ILE A 85 -15.02 40.55 34.24
N VAL A 86 -13.92 41.20 34.63
CA VAL A 86 -12.56 40.80 34.22
C VAL A 86 -12.13 39.64 35.10
N ALA A 87 -11.59 38.59 34.48
CA ALA A 87 -11.13 37.40 35.18
C ALA A 87 -9.66 37.50 35.58
N THR A 88 -9.26 36.69 36.56
CA THR A 88 -7.86 36.47 36.93
C THR A 88 -7.38 35.18 36.26
N GLY A 89 -6.17 35.17 35.71
CA GLY A 89 -5.56 33.99 35.10
C GLY A 89 -4.86 34.29 33.78
N GLY A 90 -4.79 33.26 32.94
CA GLY A 90 -4.20 33.32 31.59
C GLY A 90 -5.00 32.41 30.66
N GLU A 91 -4.39 31.30 30.25
CA GLU A 91 -5.04 30.26 29.45
C GLU A 91 -6.24 29.64 30.16
N THR A 92 -6.12 29.40 31.47
CA THR A 92 -7.25 29.10 32.37
C THR A 92 -7.52 30.32 33.22
N PHE A 93 -8.78 30.73 33.35
CA PHE A 93 -9.14 31.93 34.09
C PHE A 93 -10.46 31.83 34.82
N THR A 94 -10.59 32.60 35.90
CA THR A 94 -11.75 32.57 36.78
C THR A 94 -12.20 33.97 37.19
N ALA A 95 -13.51 34.11 37.43
CA ALA A 95 -14.10 35.31 38.00
C ALA A 95 -15.25 34.95 38.93
N THR A 96 -15.47 35.76 39.98
CA THR A 96 -16.56 35.53 40.93
C THR A 96 -17.68 36.53 40.72
N VAL A 97 -18.89 36.05 40.46
CA VAL A 97 -20.12 36.85 40.38
C VAL A 97 -20.93 36.68 41.67
N ASN A 98 -21.57 37.74 42.14
CA ASN A 98 -22.41 37.72 43.34
C ASN A 98 -23.88 37.85 42.96
N GLY A 99 -24.76 37.31 43.80
CA GLY A 99 -26.21 37.36 43.60
C GLY A 99 -26.99 36.92 44.83
N SER A 100 -28.26 36.60 44.63
CA SER A 100 -29.18 36.15 45.68
C SER A 100 -29.51 34.66 45.56
N LEU A 101 -29.94 34.04 46.66
CA LEU A 101 -30.37 32.63 46.67
C LEU A 101 -31.48 32.39 45.63
N ASN A 102 -31.35 31.29 44.89
CA ASN A 102 -32.20 30.86 43.77
C ASN A 102 -32.18 31.77 42.54
N GLN A 103 -31.22 32.70 42.45
CA GLN A 103 -31.03 33.51 41.25
C GLN A 103 -30.35 32.68 40.15
N THR A 104 -30.97 32.65 38.97
CA THR A 104 -30.34 32.14 37.75
C THR A 104 -29.47 33.21 37.10
N ILE A 105 -28.24 32.85 36.73
CA ILE A 105 -27.30 33.74 36.04
C ILE A 105 -26.86 33.06 34.76
N TYR A 106 -26.93 33.78 33.64
CA TYR A 106 -26.37 33.37 32.37
C TYR A 106 -25.01 34.04 32.19
N TYR A 107 -24.01 33.31 31.67
CA TYR A 107 -22.64 33.80 31.56
C TYR A 107 -21.93 33.26 30.31
N GLN A 108 -20.95 34.01 29.83
CA GLN A 108 -20.19 33.72 28.61
C GLN A 108 -18.75 34.22 28.76
N ALA A 109 -17.78 33.33 28.59
CA ALA A 109 -16.37 33.68 28.56
C ALA A 109 -16.04 34.55 27.34
N TYR A 110 -15.11 35.50 27.49
CA TYR A 110 -14.58 36.29 26.40
C TYR A 110 -13.08 36.46 26.49
N VAL A 111 -12.45 36.69 25.34
CA VAL A 111 -11.07 37.19 25.22
C VAL A 111 -11.06 38.37 24.26
N THR A 112 -10.51 39.51 24.69
CA THR A 112 -10.35 40.70 23.85
C THR A 112 -8.88 40.95 23.57
N LEU A 113 -8.46 40.83 22.32
CA LEU A 113 -7.09 41.09 21.87
C LEU A 113 -6.89 42.59 21.61
N GLN A 114 -5.86 43.17 22.22
CA GLN A 114 -5.44 44.57 22.08
C GLN A 114 -6.59 45.60 22.21
N GLY A 115 -7.67 45.25 22.93
CA GLY A 115 -8.86 46.09 23.05
C GLY A 115 -9.71 46.24 21.78
N LYS A 116 -9.43 45.49 20.71
CA LYS A 116 -10.08 45.68 19.38
C LYS A 116 -11.00 44.52 18.98
N VAL A 117 -10.53 43.28 19.13
CA VAL A 117 -11.24 42.09 18.64
C VAL A 117 -11.62 41.22 19.82
N THR A 118 -12.90 40.87 19.94
CA THR A 118 -13.42 40.02 21.02
C THR A 118 -13.90 38.68 20.48
N TYR A 119 -13.29 37.61 20.98
CA TYR A 119 -13.74 36.23 20.80
C TYR A 119 -14.55 35.81 22.03
N LYS A 120 -15.54 34.95 21.85
CA LYS A 120 -16.50 34.58 22.89
C LYS A 120 -16.75 33.08 22.84
N GLY A 121 -16.88 32.47 24.02
CA GLY A 121 -17.33 31.10 24.15
C GLY A 121 -18.86 30.98 24.09
N GLU A 122 -19.37 29.80 24.43
CA GLU A 122 -20.81 29.54 24.51
C GLU A 122 -21.46 30.22 25.72
N VAL A 123 -22.77 30.48 25.65
CA VAL A 123 -23.54 30.98 26.81
C VAL A 123 -23.96 29.79 27.66
N LYS A 124 -23.59 29.81 28.95
CA LYS A 124 -24.01 28.82 29.96
C LYS A 124 -24.90 29.46 31.02
N SER A 125 -25.59 28.65 31.81
CA SER A 125 -26.39 29.10 32.96
C SER A 125 -25.97 28.41 34.25
N LEU A 126 -26.24 29.08 35.36
CA LEU A 126 -26.11 28.55 36.71
C LEU A 126 -27.26 29.03 37.60
N VAL A 127 -27.46 28.37 38.74
CA VAL A 127 -28.37 28.81 39.80
C VAL A 127 -27.63 28.90 41.14
N LEU A 128 -27.73 30.04 41.81
CA LEU A 128 -27.19 30.22 43.16
C LEU A 128 -28.04 29.43 44.16
N THR A 129 -27.43 28.49 44.89
CA THR A 129 -28.19 27.50 45.65
C THR A 129 -27.50 27.04 46.94
N ASN A 130 -28.31 26.56 47.89
CA ASN A 130 -27.86 25.81 49.07
C ASN A 130 -27.68 24.32 48.78
N ALA A 131 -28.05 23.84 47.59
CA ALA A 131 -27.86 22.46 47.21
C ALA A 131 -26.37 22.10 47.22
N ARG A 132 -26.03 20.89 47.64
CA ARG A 132 -24.65 20.40 47.76
C ARG A 132 -24.55 18.97 47.25
N ALA A 133 -23.45 18.70 46.57
CA ALA A 133 -22.98 17.35 46.28
C ALA A 133 -21.69 17.11 47.07
N THR A 134 -21.53 15.93 47.65
CA THR A 134 -20.28 15.49 48.29
C THR A 134 -19.82 14.21 47.62
N THR A 135 -18.56 14.17 47.22
CA THR A 135 -17.93 12.99 46.63
C THR A 135 -17.34 12.12 47.74
N GLY A 136 -17.86 10.90 47.90
CA GLY A 136 -17.34 9.92 48.84
C GLY A 136 -16.10 9.20 48.30
N ASP A 137 -15.52 8.31 49.10
CA ASP A 137 -14.33 7.55 48.70
C ASP A 137 -14.69 6.39 47.75
N ALA A 138 -13.71 6.00 46.93
CA ALA A 138 -13.76 4.81 46.09
C ALA A 138 -13.50 3.56 46.94
N THR A 139 -14.29 2.53 46.74
CA THR A 139 -14.21 1.24 47.44
C THR A 139 -14.34 0.09 46.45
N GLN A 140 -13.99 -1.13 46.86
CA GLN A 140 -14.04 -2.32 45.99
C GLN A 140 -13.31 -2.10 44.65
N ILE A 141 -12.11 -1.53 44.72
CA ILE A 141 -11.31 -1.23 43.54
C ILE A 141 -10.67 -2.53 43.05
N ASP A 142 -11.16 -3.03 41.92
CA ASP A 142 -10.64 -4.20 41.20
C ASP A 142 -9.93 -3.76 39.91
N ALA A 143 -9.55 -4.72 39.06
CA ALA A 143 -8.81 -4.42 37.84
C ALA A 143 -9.67 -3.75 36.76
N ASN A 144 -10.98 -4.02 36.76
CA ASN A 144 -11.92 -3.53 35.76
C ASN A 144 -13.21 -2.89 36.32
N LYS A 145 -13.33 -2.77 37.65
CA LYS A 145 -14.51 -2.18 38.29
C LYS A 145 -14.19 -1.46 39.60
N VAL A 146 -15.10 -0.59 40.03
CA VAL A 146 -15.05 0.13 41.31
C VAL A 146 -16.45 0.47 41.81
N THR A 147 -16.62 0.61 43.12
CA THR A 147 -17.80 1.21 43.74
C THR A 147 -17.47 2.62 44.24
N LEU A 148 -18.17 3.61 43.67
CA LEU A 148 -18.03 5.03 44.04
C LEU A 148 -19.22 5.48 44.89
N SER A 149 -18.98 6.37 45.84
CA SER A 149 -20.01 6.85 46.76
C SER A 149 -20.22 8.37 46.68
N GLY A 150 -21.43 8.82 46.99
CA GLY A 150 -21.76 10.24 47.00
C GLY A 150 -22.95 10.57 47.91
N SER A 151 -23.15 11.85 48.18
CA SER A 151 -24.31 12.37 48.90
C SER A 151 -24.79 13.70 48.34
N LEU A 152 -26.11 13.87 48.25
CA LEU A 152 -26.76 15.09 47.77
C LEU A 152 -27.66 15.68 48.85
N ILE A 153 -27.68 17.02 48.98
CA ILE A 153 -28.53 17.74 49.93
C ILE A 153 -29.23 18.88 49.20
N GLY A 154 -30.49 19.15 49.56
CA GLY A 154 -31.24 20.31 49.07
C GLY A 154 -31.64 20.21 47.60
N PHE A 155 -31.80 19.00 47.06
CA PHE A 155 -32.19 18.73 45.68
C PHE A 155 -33.73 18.73 45.51
N PRO A 156 -34.26 19.25 44.39
CA PRO A 156 -35.69 19.18 44.05
C PRO A 156 -36.08 17.78 43.55
N ALA A 157 -37.39 17.51 43.46
CA ALA A 157 -37.91 16.19 43.13
C ALA A 157 -37.58 15.70 41.70
N ASP A 158 -37.29 16.63 40.80
CA ASP A 158 -37.00 16.43 39.38
C ASP A 158 -35.50 16.56 39.03
N ALA A 159 -34.64 16.71 40.03
CA ALA A 159 -33.20 16.76 39.80
C ALA A 159 -32.64 15.39 39.36
N GLU A 160 -31.54 15.43 38.62
CA GLU A 160 -30.69 14.27 38.34
C GLU A 160 -29.42 14.36 39.18
N GLY A 161 -28.88 13.23 39.63
CA GLY A 161 -27.63 13.20 40.37
C GLY A 161 -26.86 11.92 40.11
N GLY A 162 -25.59 11.92 40.49
CA GLY A 162 -24.73 10.75 40.29
C GLY A 162 -23.27 11.12 40.38
N ILE A 163 -22.42 10.33 39.73
CA ILE A 163 -20.97 10.54 39.69
C ILE A 163 -20.52 10.67 38.25
N ILE A 164 -19.65 11.64 37.99
CA ILE A 164 -18.96 11.80 36.71
C ILE A 164 -17.59 11.16 36.84
N VAL A 165 -17.18 10.39 35.84
CA VAL A 165 -15.87 9.71 35.80
C VAL A 165 -15.11 10.12 34.54
N SER A 166 -13.83 10.41 34.69
CA SER A 166 -12.91 10.79 33.62
C SER A 166 -11.60 10.01 33.74
N GLY A 167 -11.00 9.70 32.59
CA GLY A 167 -9.64 9.18 32.52
C GLY A 167 -8.55 10.26 32.48
N ILE A 168 -8.95 11.54 32.49
CA ILE A 168 -8.04 12.69 32.39
C ILE A 168 -8.25 13.59 33.61
N GLU A 169 -7.15 13.97 34.26
CA GLU A 169 -7.12 14.89 35.39
C GLU A 169 -7.57 16.30 35.01
N GLY A 170 -8.06 17.05 35.99
CA GLY A 170 -8.33 18.47 35.87
C GLY A 170 -9.82 18.75 35.83
N THR A 171 -10.23 19.75 36.59
CA THR A 171 -11.63 19.97 36.94
C THR A 171 -12.60 20.03 35.74
N GLU A 172 -12.26 20.72 34.66
CA GLU A 172 -13.13 20.77 33.48
C GLU A 172 -13.14 19.43 32.72
N ASN A 173 -12.01 18.70 32.67
CA ASN A 173 -11.94 17.37 32.07
C ASN A 173 -12.77 16.36 32.87
N VAL A 174 -12.65 16.38 34.20
CA VAL A 174 -13.43 15.51 35.09
C VAL A 174 -14.92 15.78 34.98
N ARG A 175 -15.33 17.06 34.95
CA ARG A 175 -16.74 17.45 34.82
C ARG A 175 -17.33 17.18 33.43
N ALA A 176 -16.48 17.05 32.41
CA ALA A 176 -16.87 16.64 31.06
C ALA A 176 -16.93 15.10 30.88
N GLY A 177 -16.53 14.32 31.89
CA GLY A 177 -16.48 12.86 31.83
C GLY A 177 -17.85 12.16 31.70
N VAL A 178 -17.84 10.84 31.80
CA VAL A 178 -19.04 10.00 31.69
C VAL A 178 -19.90 10.13 32.94
N ARG A 179 -21.18 10.48 32.77
CA ARG A 179 -22.15 10.59 33.87
C ARG A 179 -22.75 9.23 34.20
N ILE A 180 -22.47 8.73 35.39
CA ILE A 180 -23.10 7.55 35.98
C ILE A 180 -24.27 8.03 36.83
N ALA A 181 -25.44 8.16 36.20
CA ALA A 181 -26.65 8.67 36.84
C ALA A 181 -27.22 7.67 37.86
N THR A 182 -27.81 8.20 38.92
CA THR A 182 -28.52 7.44 39.95
C THR A 182 -29.69 8.25 40.47
N VAL A 183 -30.54 7.63 41.27
CA VAL A 183 -31.66 8.34 41.93
C VAL A 183 -31.07 9.26 43.00
N PRO A 184 -31.34 10.59 42.98
CA PRO A 184 -30.83 11.52 43.99
C PRO A 184 -31.24 11.12 45.41
N LYS A 185 -30.25 11.01 46.31
CA LYS A 185 -30.42 10.62 47.71
C LYS A 185 -29.39 11.32 48.59
N GLU A 186 -29.70 11.39 49.89
CA GLU A 186 -28.76 11.85 50.92
C GLU A 186 -27.49 10.99 50.99
N SER A 187 -27.53 9.74 50.53
CA SER A 187 -26.36 8.91 50.31
C SER A 187 -26.68 7.83 49.28
N TYR A 188 -25.72 7.54 48.42
CA TYR A 188 -25.82 6.52 47.39
C TYR A 188 -24.43 5.97 47.01
N THR A 189 -24.44 4.82 46.34
CA THR A 189 -23.29 4.24 45.66
C THR A 189 -23.63 3.97 44.20
N VAL A 190 -22.62 3.96 43.35
CA VAL A 190 -22.70 3.53 41.95
C VAL A 190 -21.52 2.63 41.64
N ASP A 191 -21.77 1.56 40.88
CA ASP A 191 -20.71 0.69 40.38
C ASP A 191 -20.32 1.16 38.98
N VAL A 192 -19.02 1.20 38.72
CA VAL A 192 -18.44 1.56 37.43
C VAL A 192 -17.65 0.36 36.94
N GLU A 193 -17.97 -0.13 35.76
CA GLU A 193 -17.39 -1.32 35.14
C GLU A 193 -16.67 -0.94 33.82
N GLY A 194 -15.95 -1.90 33.23
CA GLY A 194 -15.26 -1.71 31.95
C GLY A 194 -14.00 -0.85 32.06
N LEU A 195 -13.40 -0.76 33.26
CA LEU A 195 -12.16 -0.03 33.49
C LEU A 195 -10.95 -0.80 32.97
N LEU A 196 -9.87 -0.08 32.65
CA LEU A 196 -8.58 -0.67 32.34
C LEU A 196 -7.79 -0.92 33.63
N ALA A 197 -7.04 -2.02 33.67
CA ALA A 197 -6.14 -2.34 34.78
C ALA A 197 -4.99 -1.32 34.89
N ASN A 198 -4.43 -1.15 36.09
CA ASN A 198 -3.34 -0.21 36.38
C ASN A 198 -3.57 1.22 35.85
N THR A 199 -4.83 1.68 35.84
CA THR A 199 -5.20 2.98 35.25
C THR A 199 -5.82 3.87 36.33
N THR A 200 -5.37 5.12 36.37
CA THR A 200 -5.90 6.14 37.29
C THR A 200 -7.09 6.83 36.66
N TYR A 201 -8.20 6.89 37.40
CA TYR A 201 -9.42 7.58 37.04
C TYR A 201 -9.75 8.67 38.07
N TYR A 202 -10.44 9.70 37.61
CA TYR A 202 -10.83 10.87 38.38
C TYR A 202 -12.35 10.98 38.37
N TYR A 203 -12.95 11.38 39.48
CA TYR A 203 -14.40 11.38 39.62
C TYR A 203 -14.90 12.47 40.56
N VAL A 204 -16.16 12.87 40.35
CA VAL A 204 -16.85 13.89 41.14
C VAL A 204 -18.34 13.59 41.23
N ALA A 205 -18.93 13.75 42.42
CA ALA A 205 -20.39 13.72 42.57
C ALA A 205 -21.01 14.97 41.93
N TYR A 206 -22.12 14.82 41.23
CA TYR A 206 -22.86 15.92 40.62
C TYR A 206 -24.35 15.89 40.99
N LEU A 207 -24.95 17.08 40.92
CA LEU A 207 -26.38 17.31 41.01
C LEU A 207 -26.78 18.31 39.92
N ASP A 208 -27.62 17.87 39.00
CA ASP A 208 -28.19 18.69 37.93
C ASP A 208 -29.54 19.25 38.37
N LEU A 209 -29.64 20.58 38.40
CA LEU A 209 -30.83 21.33 38.82
C LEU A 209 -31.63 21.86 37.63
N GLY A 210 -31.30 21.48 36.40
CA GLY A 210 -31.92 21.96 35.16
C GLY A 210 -31.48 23.37 34.74
N ALA A 211 -31.21 24.27 35.70
CA ALA A 211 -30.69 25.62 35.47
C ALA A 211 -29.17 25.73 35.70
N GLY A 212 -28.50 24.63 36.04
CA GLY A 212 -27.07 24.56 36.32
C GLY A 212 -26.69 23.30 37.10
N MET A 213 -25.40 23.03 37.22
CA MET A 213 -24.87 21.87 37.93
C MET A 213 -24.15 22.27 39.22
N VAL A 214 -24.30 21.43 40.25
CA VAL A 214 -23.52 21.49 41.49
C VAL A 214 -22.58 20.29 41.52
N TYR A 215 -21.32 20.52 41.86
CA TYR A 215 -20.29 19.49 41.93
C TYR A 215 -19.76 19.33 43.34
N GLY A 216 -19.35 18.11 43.68
CA GLY A 216 -18.60 17.80 44.90
C GLY A 216 -17.10 18.01 44.73
N GLU A 217 -16.34 17.42 45.65
CA GLU A 217 -14.88 17.40 45.60
C GLU A 217 -14.38 16.43 44.50
N GLU A 218 -13.34 16.82 43.76
CA GLU A 218 -12.68 15.93 42.81
C GLU A 218 -11.81 14.92 43.56
N LYS A 219 -11.99 13.63 43.25
CA LYS A 219 -11.20 12.53 43.81
C LYS A 219 -10.66 11.65 42.71
N SER A 220 -9.71 10.78 43.04
CA SER A 220 -9.16 9.79 42.12
C SER A 220 -8.98 8.43 42.77
N PHE A 221 -8.82 7.41 41.94
CA PHE A 221 -8.47 6.05 42.33
C PHE A 221 -7.67 5.39 41.19
N THR A 222 -6.93 4.33 41.52
CA THR A 222 -6.17 3.53 40.54
C THR A 222 -6.62 2.07 40.62
N THR A 223 -7.04 1.51 39.49
CA THR A 223 -7.43 0.10 39.38
C THR A 223 -6.26 -0.84 39.69
N THR A 224 -6.57 -2.05 40.14
CA THR A 224 -5.53 -3.07 40.40
C THR A 224 -4.99 -3.65 39.09
N GLY A 225 -3.88 -4.39 39.17
CA GLY A 225 -3.28 -5.03 38.00
C GLY A 225 -4.04 -6.27 37.54
N HIS A 226 -3.99 -6.57 36.25
CA HIS A 226 -4.50 -7.79 35.63
C HIS A 226 -3.43 -8.39 34.73
N THR A 227 -3.13 -9.68 34.91
CA THR A 227 -2.15 -10.38 34.08
C THR A 227 -2.88 -11.15 32.98
N PHE A 228 -2.54 -10.85 31.72
CA PHE A 228 -3.03 -11.62 30.57
C PHE A 228 -2.14 -12.85 30.34
N ASP A 229 -2.75 -14.03 30.44
CA ASP A 229 -2.09 -15.32 30.25
C ASP A 229 -2.23 -15.78 28.80
N LEU A 230 -1.13 -15.80 28.05
CA LEU A 230 -1.14 -16.18 26.63
C LEU A 230 -1.64 -17.61 26.38
N ASP A 231 -1.44 -18.53 27.33
CA ASP A 231 -1.83 -19.93 27.18
C ASP A 231 -3.29 -20.15 27.54
N ASN A 232 -3.80 -19.37 28.50
CA ASN A 232 -5.13 -19.56 29.07
C ASN A 232 -6.17 -18.53 28.62
N ASP A 233 -5.79 -17.34 28.15
CA ASP A 233 -6.73 -16.27 27.79
C ASP A 233 -6.96 -16.13 26.27
N LEU A 234 -6.23 -16.89 25.47
CA LEU A 234 -6.40 -16.98 24.02
C LEU A 234 -7.02 -18.32 23.61
N VAL A 235 -7.79 -18.27 22.53
CA VAL A 235 -8.36 -19.45 21.88
C VAL A 235 -7.89 -19.48 20.43
N ASP A 236 -7.22 -20.56 20.06
CA ASP A 236 -6.96 -20.86 18.65
C ASP A 236 -8.24 -21.36 18.00
N LEU A 237 -8.81 -20.57 17.09
CA LEU A 237 -9.99 -20.92 16.30
C LEU A 237 -9.63 -21.60 14.98
N GLY A 238 -8.35 -21.81 14.67
CA GLY A 238 -7.88 -22.28 13.36
C GLY A 238 -7.84 -21.15 12.32
N LEU A 239 -7.66 -19.92 12.78
CA LEU A 239 -7.57 -18.70 11.98
C LEU A 239 -6.12 -18.20 11.93
N SER A 240 -5.88 -17.09 11.23
CA SER A 240 -4.56 -16.44 11.12
C SER A 240 -4.01 -15.86 12.43
N THR A 241 -4.85 -15.74 13.46
CA THR A 241 -4.47 -15.29 14.81
C THR A 241 -5.34 -15.98 15.86
N LYS A 242 -4.88 -16.02 17.11
CA LYS A 242 -5.68 -16.49 18.25
C LYS A 242 -6.53 -15.34 18.79
N TRP A 243 -7.73 -15.64 19.26
CA TRP A 243 -8.69 -14.64 19.75
C TRP A 243 -8.82 -14.69 21.27
N ALA A 244 -8.95 -13.53 21.92
CA ALA A 244 -9.12 -13.46 23.37
C ALA A 244 -10.47 -14.03 23.84
N LYS A 245 -10.49 -14.66 25.02
CA LYS A 245 -11.71 -15.23 25.63
C LYS A 245 -12.71 -14.18 26.07
N TYR A 246 -12.26 -12.96 26.36
CA TYR A 246 -13.08 -11.87 26.90
C TYR A 246 -12.72 -10.52 26.27
N ASN A 247 -13.60 -9.53 26.43
CA ASN A 247 -13.39 -8.17 25.93
C ASN A 247 -12.30 -7.45 26.75
N LEU A 248 -11.65 -6.45 26.17
CA LEU A 248 -10.78 -5.55 26.94
C LEU A 248 -11.62 -4.84 28.04
N GLY A 249 -11.10 -4.79 29.27
CA GLY A 249 -11.86 -4.30 30.43
C GLY A 249 -12.84 -5.32 31.02
N ALA A 250 -12.77 -6.59 30.61
CA ALA A 250 -13.46 -7.72 31.23
C ALA A 250 -12.46 -8.72 31.84
N THR A 251 -12.94 -9.54 32.77
CA THR A 251 -12.21 -10.66 33.38
C THR A 251 -12.88 -12.02 33.11
N SER A 252 -14.04 -12.02 32.47
CA SER A 252 -14.79 -13.22 32.07
C SER A 252 -15.46 -13.03 30.70
N GLU A 253 -15.87 -14.13 30.06
CA GLU A 253 -16.45 -14.10 28.71
C GLU A 253 -17.83 -13.42 28.62
N THR A 254 -18.57 -13.39 29.74
CA THR A 254 -19.93 -12.83 29.84
C THR A 254 -19.93 -11.36 30.27
N GLU A 255 -18.82 -10.84 30.80
CA GLU A 255 -18.66 -9.40 31.04
C GLU A 255 -18.57 -8.63 29.72
N ILE A 256 -19.34 -7.54 29.60
CA ILE A 256 -19.37 -6.71 28.39
C ILE A 256 -18.04 -6.00 28.10
N GLY A 257 -17.19 -5.82 29.13
CA GLY A 257 -15.93 -5.08 29.04
C GLY A 257 -16.11 -3.57 28.89
N GLY A 258 -15.01 -2.88 28.58
CA GLY A 258 -15.01 -1.44 28.36
C GLY A 258 -15.48 -1.05 26.96
N LEU A 259 -16.03 0.16 26.84
CA LEU A 259 -16.38 0.79 25.58
C LEU A 259 -15.40 1.94 25.30
N PHE A 260 -14.66 1.82 24.20
CA PHE A 260 -13.55 2.71 23.87
C PHE A 260 -13.80 3.42 22.55
N GLY A 261 -13.63 4.74 22.54
CA GLY A 261 -13.50 5.48 21.28
C GLY A 261 -12.18 5.14 20.60
N PHE A 262 -12.06 5.42 19.31
CA PHE A 262 -10.91 4.99 18.52
C PHE A 262 -9.63 5.74 18.96
N GLY A 263 -8.71 5.02 19.61
CA GLY A 263 -7.52 5.57 20.25
C GLY A 263 -7.75 6.26 21.60
N ASP A 264 -8.95 6.18 22.20
CA ASP A 264 -9.21 6.66 23.56
C ASP A 264 -8.50 5.76 24.58
N LYS A 265 -7.42 6.26 25.19
CA LYS A 265 -6.55 5.52 26.10
C LYS A 265 -7.18 5.13 27.43
N THR A 266 -8.40 5.56 27.70
CA THR A 266 -9.04 5.44 29.03
C THR A 266 -10.42 4.80 28.99
N GLY A 267 -11.14 4.96 27.87
CA GLY A 267 -12.52 4.52 27.70
C GLY A 267 -13.56 5.50 28.25
N PHE A 268 -13.16 6.71 28.65
CA PHE A 268 -14.02 7.72 29.27
C PHE A 268 -14.02 9.07 28.53
N ASN A 269 -13.45 9.14 27.32
CA ASN A 269 -13.61 10.33 26.49
C ASN A 269 -15.07 10.46 26.02
N THR A 270 -15.63 11.66 26.14
CA THR A 270 -17.02 12.00 25.78
C THR A 270 -17.11 13.01 24.63
N SER A 271 -15.97 13.47 24.12
CA SER A 271 -15.91 14.42 23.01
C SER A 271 -16.61 13.86 21.78
N ILE A 272 -17.33 14.72 21.04
CA ILE A 272 -17.86 14.39 19.71
C ILE A 272 -16.99 14.94 18.58
N ASP A 273 -15.89 15.62 18.92
CA ASP A 273 -14.93 16.12 17.94
C ASP A 273 -13.99 14.98 17.52
N PRO A 274 -14.01 14.56 16.23
CA PRO A 274 -13.09 13.54 15.73
C PRO A 274 -11.60 13.85 15.98
N ALA A 275 -11.21 15.13 16.09
CA ALA A 275 -9.83 15.51 16.37
C ALA A 275 -9.36 15.10 17.78
N SER A 276 -10.29 14.75 18.68
CA SER A 276 -9.99 14.19 20.01
C SER A 276 -9.63 12.69 19.98
N TYR A 277 -9.64 12.06 18.80
CA TYR A 277 -9.47 10.63 18.59
C TYR A 277 -8.38 10.35 17.54
N ALA A 278 -7.98 9.09 17.40
CA ALA A 278 -7.01 8.70 16.38
C ALA A 278 -7.61 8.81 14.97
N SER A 279 -6.76 9.12 13.98
CA SER A 279 -7.16 9.35 12.57
C SER A 279 -6.38 8.49 11.57
N ALA A 280 -5.67 7.48 12.06
CA ALA A 280 -4.91 6.51 11.29
C ALA A 280 -5.08 5.12 11.91
N ASP A 281 -4.65 4.07 11.20
CA ASP A 281 -4.57 2.72 11.77
C ASP A 281 -3.80 2.75 13.09
N ILE A 282 -4.39 2.14 14.12
CA ILE A 282 -3.83 2.15 15.48
C ILE A 282 -3.23 0.81 15.88
N TYR A 283 -3.47 -0.28 15.15
CA TYR A 283 -2.94 -1.61 15.49
C TYR A 283 -1.41 -1.59 15.68
N LYS A 284 -0.91 -2.21 16.76
CA LYS A 284 0.53 -2.21 17.14
C LYS A 284 1.15 -0.81 17.37
N THR A 285 0.35 0.24 17.52
CA THR A 285 0.85 1.60 17.85
C THR A 285 0.65 1.94 19.33
N ALA A 286 1.15 3.10 19.75
CA ALA A 286 0.89 3.63 21.10
C ALA A 286 -0.59 3.94 21.41
N ASN A 287 -1.46 3.92 20.39
CA ASN A 287 -2.90 4.08 20.50
C ASN A 287 -3.66 2.74 20.42
N ASP A 288 -2.98 1.61 20.20
CA ASP A 288 -3.57 0.28 20.37
C ASP A 288 -3.75 -0.01 21.86
N LEU A 289 -5.01 0.03 22.32
CA LEU A 289 -5.30 -0.14 23.73
C LEU A 289 -5.00 -1.55 24.23
N ALA A 290 -5.25 -2.58 23.42
CA ALA A 290 -4.99 -3.96 23.83
C ALA A 290 -3.47 -4.21 23.92
N TYR A 291 -2.71 -3.69 22.95
CA TYR A 291 -1.24 -3.74 22.94
C TYR A 291 -0.66 -3.05 24.16
N LYS A 292 -1.15 -1.86 24.51
CA LYS A 292 -0.70 -1.13 25.69
C LYS A 292 -1.10 -1.83 26.99
N ALA A 293 -2.34 -2.28 27.11
CA ALA A 293 -2.86 -2.89 28.33
C ALA A 293 -2.16 -4.21 28.69
N PHE A 294 -1.65 -4.94 27.68
CA PHE A 294 -1.09 -6.28 27.84
C PHE A 294 0.36 -6.40 27.36
N GLU A 295 1.14 -5.32 27.44
CA GLU A 295 2.59 -5.32 27.20
C GLU A 295 2.97 -5.91 25.82
N GLY A 296 2.14 -5.64 24.82
CA GLY A 296 2.33 -6.08 23.44
C GLY A 296 1.95 -7.53 23.14
N LYS A 297 1.46 -8.31 24.11
CA LYS A 297 1.09 -9.73 23.92
C LYS A 297 -0.09 -9.93 22.97
N VAL A 298 -1.01 -8.97 22.95
CA VAL A 298 -2.21 -8.95 22.10
C VAL A 298 -2.39 -7.57 21.48
N THR A 299 -3.11 -7.49 20.37
CA THR A 299 -3.46 -6.23 19.69
C THR A 299 -4.97 -6.09 19.54
N MET A 300 -5.41 -4.89 19.21
CA MET A 300 -6.72 -4.75 18.58
C MET A 300 -6.71 -5.55 17.26
N PRO A 301 -7.80 -6.25 16.92
CA PRO A 301 -7.90 -6.94 15.64
C PRO A 301 -7.94 -5.91 14.50
N THR A 302 -7.23 -6.18 13.42
CA THR A 302 -7.43 -5.49 12.15
C THR A 302 -8.80 -5.82 11.56
N ILE A 303 -9.27 -5.01 10.61
CA ILE A 303 -10.53 -5.30 9.94
C ILE A 303 -10.49 -6.64 9.17
N ALA A 304 -9.33 -7.01 8.61
CA ALA A 304 -9.13 -8.28 7.89
C ALA A 304 -9.26 -9.50 8.81
N GLU A 305 -8.77 -9.40 10.06
CA GLU A 305 -8.94 -10.49 11.04
C GLU A 305 -10.40 -10.67 11.44
N PHE A 306 -11.18 -9.58 11.57
CA PHE A 306 -12.63 -9.70 11.72
C PHE A 306 -13.28 -10.34 10.50
N GLU A 307 -12.93 -9.92 9.29
CA GLU A 307 -13.46 -10.53 8.05
C GLU A 307 -13.16 -12.03 8.02
N GLU A 308 -11.96 -12.46 8.40
CA GLU A 308 -11.59 -13.86 8.55
C GLU A 308 -12.46 -14.58 9.60
N LEU A 309 -12.62 -14.01 10.80
CA LEU A 309 -13.47 -14.57 11.86
C LEU A 309 -14.91 -14.80 11.36
N PHE A 310 -15.51 -13.79 10.71
CA PHE A 310 -16.90 -13.88 10.24
C PHE A 310 -17.06 -14.75 8.99
N ALA A 311 -16.01 -14.95 8.20
CA ALA A 311 -16.04 -15.77 6.98
C ALA A 311 -15.78 -17.25 7.26
N LEU A 312 -14.84 -17.57 8.17
CA LEU A 312 -14.37 -18.94 8.40
C LEU A 312 -15.01 -19.61 9.62
N CYS A 313 -15.48 -18.85 10.62
CA CYS A 313 -16.19 -19.43 11.77
C CYS A 313 -17.68 -19.58 11.50
N THR A 314 -18.27 -20.62 12.09
CA THR A 314 -19.73 -20.68 12.28
C THR A 314 -20.14 -19.78 13.45
N ARG A 315 -21.33 -19.20 13.39
CA ARG A 315 -21.84 -18.28 14.40
C ARG A 315 -23.26 -18.61 14.83
N GLU A 316 -23.52 -18.58 16.12
CA GLU A 316 -24.83 -18.85 16.73
C GLU A 316 -25.18 -17.75 17.73
N TRP A 317 -26.38 -17.18 17.64
CA TRP A 317 -26.89 -16.25 18.65
C TRP A 317 -27.37 -17.02 19.88
N VAL A 318 -26.70 -16.81 21.01
CA VAL A 318 -26.94 -17.55 22.25
C VAL A 318 -27.00 -16.61 23.44
N GLU A 319 -27.53 -17.10 24.55
CA GLU A 319 -27.49 -16.44 25.86
C GLU A 319 -26.61 -17.26 26.80
N VAL A 320 -25.54 -16.66 27.31
CA VAL A 320 -24.60 -17.29 28.25
C VAL A 320 -24.68 -16.51 29.55
N GLU A 321 -25.07 -17.18 30.64
CA GLU A 321 -25.28 -16.57 31.97
C GLU A 321 -26.16 -15.29 31.97
N GLY A 322 -27.18 -15.25 31.10
CA GLY A 322 -28.09 -14.11 31.00
C GLY A 322 -27.61 -13.00 30.03
N VAL A 323 -26.46 -13.18 29.39
CA VAL A 323 -25.88 -12.22 28.43
C VAL A 323 -26.05 -12.75 27.01
N ALA A 324 -26.77 -12.01 26.18
CA ALA A 324 -26.96 -12.35 24.77
C ALA A 324 -25.73 -11.98 23.94
N GLY A 325 -25.40 -12.77 22.92
CA GLY A 325 -24.28 -12.51 22.02
C GLY A 325 -24.06 -13.62 20.99
N TYR A 326 -22.93 -13.56 20.28
CA TYR A 326 -22.54 -14.62 19.35
C TYR A 326 -21.53 -15.59 19.96
N LYS A 327 -21.81 -16.88 19.80
CA LYS A 327 -20.80 -17.93 19.91
C LYS A 327 -20.20 -18.18 18.53
N PHE A 328 -18.91 -17.91 18.37
CA PHE A 328 -18.15 -18.25 17.18
C PHE A 328 -17.46 -19.59 17.39
N THR A 329 -17.61 -20.51 16.44
CA THR A 329 -16.89 -21.80 16.42
C THR A 329 -16.06 -21.90 15.16
N GLY A 330 -14.73 -21.98 15.33
CA GLY A 330 -13.78 -21.95 14.22
C GLY A 330 -13.62 -23.29 13.50
N PRO A 331 -12.89 -23.31 12.36
CA PRO A 331 -12.67 -24.52 11.57
C PRO A 331 -12.09 -25.71 12.35
N ASN A 332 -11.33 -25.45 13.42
CA ASN A 332 -10.76 -26.48 14.28
C ASN A 332 -11.72 -27.00 15.39
N GLY A 333 -12.94 -26.46 15.48
CA GLY A 333 -13.96 -26.85 16.46
C GLY A 333 -13.91 -26.11 17.81
N ASN A 334 -12.88 -25.29 18.07
CA ASN A 334 -12.83 -24.43 19.25
C ASN A 334 -13.78 -23.23 19.11
N SER A 335 -14.19 -22.64 20.24
CA SER A 335 -15.16 -21.54 20.24
C SER A 335 -14.84 -20.41 21.21
N ILE A 336 -15.31 -19.21 20.88
CA ILE A 336 -15.35 -18.02 21.76
C ILE A 336 -16.78 -17.45 21.83
N PHE A 337 -17.11 -16.74 22.91
CA PHE A 337 -18.34 -15.97 23.04
C PHE A 337 -18.06 -14.46 23.03
N MET A 338 -18.82 -13.72 22.23
CA MET A 338 -18.75 -12.27 22.11
C MET A 338 -20.11 -11.65 22.48
N PRO A 339 -20.22 -10.99 23.65
CA PRO A 339 -21.47 -10.42 24.12
C PRO A 339 -21.95 -9.27 23.24
N ALA A 340 -23.27 -9.06 23.22
CA ALA A 340 -23.91 -7.90 22.63
C ALA A 340 -23.63 -6.65 23.49
N ALA A 341 -22.41 -6.13 23.42
CA ALA A 341 -21.90 -5.08 24.30
C ALA A 341 -22.50 -3.67 24.05
N GLY A 342 -23.21 -3.47 22.95
CA GLY A 342 -23.73 -2.17 22.55
C GLY A 342 -22.64 -1.16 22.20
N SER A 343 -22.98 0.13 22.28
CA SER A 343 -22.05 1.24 22.05
C SER A 343 -22.34 2.41 22.97
N ARG A 344 -21.36 3.32 23.13
CA ARG A 344 -21.51 4.56 23.90
C ARG A 344 -21.18 5.77 23.03
N THR A 345 -22.01 6.80 23.09
CA THR A 345 -21.71 8.12 22.50
C THR A 345 -21.85 9.18 23.59
N GLN A 346 -20.84 10.04 23.75
CA GLN A 346 -20.70 10.95 24.89
C GLN A 346 -20.72 10.19 26.22
N GLY A 347 -21.86 10.15 26.92
CA GLY A 347 -22.05 9.38 28.15
C GLY A 347 -23.17 8.34 28.08
N THR A 348 -23.86 8.22 26.94
CA THR A 348 -25.06 7.38 26.83
C THR A 348 -24.72 6.06 26.16
N THR A 349 -24.96 4.96 26.88
CA THR A 349 -24.80 3.60 26.37
C THR A 349 -26.13 3.09 25.82
N THR A 350 -26.09 2.49 24.63
CA THR A 350 -27.26 1.94 23.92
C THR A 350 -26.95 0.58 23.31
N GLY A 351 -27.96 -0.28 23.15
CA GLY A 351 -27.82 -1.56 22.43
C GLY A 351 -27.25 -2.72 23.25
N VAL A 352 -26.94 -2.54 24.54
CA VAL A 352 -26.49 -3.63 25.42
C VAL A 352 -27.54 -4.74 25.45
N GLY A 353 -27.11 -5.98 25.23
CA GLY A 353 -27.96 -7.17 25.14
C GLY A 353 -28.68 -7.33 23.79
N VAL A 354 -28.54 -6.37 22.86
CA VAL A 354 -29.24 -6.36 21.57
C VAL A 354 -28.27 -6.36 20.39
N GLU A 355 -27.20 -5.57 20.48
CA GLU A 355 -26.21 -5.37 19.42
C GLU A 355 -24.79 -5.61 19.93
N GLY A 356 -24.01 -6.43 19.24
CA GLY A 356 -22.58 -6.53 19.41
C GLY A 356 -21.88 -5.54 18.48
N CYS A 357 -21.33 -4.47 19.04
CA CYS A 357 -20.60 -3.46 18.29
C CYS A 357 -19.12 -3.49 18.70
N TYR A 358 -18.26 -3.83 17.75
CA TYR A 358 -16.86 -4.13 18.00
C TYR A 358 -15.92 -3.32 17.13
N LEU A 359 -14.94 -2.66 17.76
CA LEU A 359 -13.94 -1.84 17.07
C LEU A 359 -12.79 -2.71 16.54
N SER A 360 -12.37 -2.47 15.30
CA SER A 360 -11.07 -2.93 14.83
C SER A 360 -10.01 -1.82 15.06
N GLY A 361 -8.73 -2.18 14.98
CA GLY A 361 -7.61 -1.22 15.00
C GLY A 361 -7.36 -0.52 13.66
N SER A 362 -8.32 -0.58 12.72
CA SER A 362 -8.19 -0.05 11.36
C SER A 362 -9.07 1.19 11.16
N ILE A 363 -8.52 2.22 10.54
CA ILE A 363 -9.26 3.41 10.13
C ILE A 363 -9.94 3.19 8.77
N ASN A 364 -11.02 3.92 8.50
CA ASN A 364 -11.54 4.02 7.15
C ASN A 364 -10.63 4.94 6.32
N VAL A 365 -9.88 4.36 5.40
CA VAL A 365 -8.94 5.09 4.51
C VAL A 365 -9.63 6.13 3.62
N SER A 366 -10.94 6.00 3.37
CA SER A 366 -11.70 6.97 2.58
C SER A 366 -12.18 8.17 3.40
N ASP A 367 -12.32 8.01 4.73
CA ASP A 367 -12.73 9.06 5.65
C ASP A 367 -12.23 8.76 7.07
N THR A 368 -11.16 9.45 7.49
CA THR A 368 -10.48 9.22 8.76
C THR A 368 -11.26 9.70 9.99
N GLN A 369 -12.46 10.25 9.80
CA GLN A 369 -13.41 10.50 10.89
C GLN A 369 -14.16 9.23 11.31
N PHE A 370 -13.97 8.12 10.58
CA PHE A 370 -14.60 6.83 10.85
C PHE A 370 -13.55 5.73 11.03
N ALA A 371 -13.74 4.90 12.03
CA ALA A 371 -13.03 3.63 12.22
C ALA A 371 -13.79 2.47 11.59
N MET A 372 -13.06 1.42 11.24
CA MET A 372 -13.64 0.16 10.80
C MET A 372 -14.13 -0.65 12.01
N SER A 373 -15.29 -1.28 11.88
CA SER A 373 -15.92 -2.02 12.97
C SER A 373 -16.75 -3.19 12.44
N TYR A 374 -17.19 -4.06 13.35
CA TYR A 374 -18.16 -5.11 13.07
C TYR A 374 -19.36 -4.98 14.00
N HIS A 375 -20.55 -5.01 13.41
CA HIS A 375 -21.82 -4.87 14.10
C HIS A 375 -22.64 -6.13 13.86
N PHE A 376 -23.22 -6.69 14.92
CA PHE A 376 -24.06 -7.87 14.82
C PHE A 376 -25.21 -7.90 15.81
N ASN A 377 -26.28 -8.60 15.46
CA ASN A 377 -27.43 -8.91 16.30
C ASN A 377 -28.02 -10.27 15.89
N ASN A 378 -29.18 -10.65 16.43
CA ASN A 378 -29.83 -11.93 16.10
C ASN A 378 -30.23 -12.05 14.61
N ALA A 379 -30.35 -10.95 13.87
CA ALA A 379 -30.79 -10.94 12.47
C ALA A 379 -29.68 -10.66 11.45
N LEU A 380 -28.63 -9.94 11.84
CA LEU A 380 -27.61 -9.41 10.94
C LEU A 380 -26.22 -9.51 11.56
N ALA A 381 -25.21 -9.70 10.72
CA ALA A 381 -23.81 -9.47 11.04
C ALA A 381 -23.14 -8.81 9.85
N THR A 382 -22.54 -7.63 10.04
CA THR A 382 -21.96 -6.86 8.95
C THR A 382 -20.71 -6.10 9.39
N ARG A 383 -19.81 -5.94 8.43
CA ARG A 383 -18.80 -4.88 8.47
C ARG A 383 -19.50 -3.52 8.50
N ALA A 384 -18.98 -2.60 9.29
CA ALA A 384 -19.50 -1.25 9.46
C ALA A 384 -18.37 -0.21 9.51
N THR A 385 -18.74 1.05 9.34
CA THR A 385 -17.89 2.21 9.61
C THR A 385 -18.52 3.00 10.74
N THR A 386 -17.76 3.25 11.80
CA THR A 386 -18.26 3.88 13.03
C THR A 386 -17.50 5.19 13.26
N PRO A 387 -18.19 6.31 13.57
CA PRO A 387 -17.49 7.55 13.91
C PRO A 387 -16.45 7.29 15.01
N VAL A 388 -15.25 7.87 14.89
CA VAL A 388 -14.14 7.59 15.84
C VAL A 388 -14.48 7.92 17.30
N TYR A 389 -15.43 8.83 17.52
CA TYR A 389 -15.92 9.20 18.85
C TYR A 389 -16.95 8.23 19.44
N GLN A 390 -17.56 7.35 18.64
CA GLN A 390 -18.51 6.36 19.15
C GLN A 390 -17.72 5.18 19.72
N ALA A 391 -17.86 4.99 21.02
CA ALA A 391 -17.12 4.02 21.79
C ALA A 391 -17.73 2.62 21.69
N LEU A 392 -16.92 1.63 21.31
CA LEU A 392 -17.31 0.25 21.07
C LEU A 392 -16.49 -0.73 21.91
N ALA A 393 -16.91 -2.00 21.98
CA ALA A 393 -16.14 -3.05 22.64
C ALA A 393 -14.91 -3.45 21.81
N ILE A 394 -13.87 -3.93 22.48
CA ILE A 394 -12.65 -4.44 21.83
C ILE A 394 -12.47 -5.90 22.24
N ARG A 395 -12.33 -6.78 21.25
CA ARG A 395 -11.98 -8.19 21.43
C ARG A 395 -10.58 -8.41 20.88
N ALA A 396 -9.59 -8.49 21.76
CA ALA A 396 -8.20 -8.54 21.36
C ALA A 396 -7.84 -9.86 20.64
N VAL A 397 -6.78 -9.82 19.85
CA VAL A 397 -6.17 -10.98 19.15
C VAL A 397 -4.69 -11.08 19.48
N SER A 398 -4.10 -12.26 19.34
CA SER A 398 -2.66 -12.42 19.58
C SER A 398 -1.84 -11.57 18.61
N THR A 399 -0.79 -10.94 19.13
CA THR A 399 0.18 -10.22 18.28
C THR A 399 0.90 -11.18 17.35
N ALA A 400 1.14 -12.41 17.82
CA ALA A 400 1.64 -13.53 17.04
C ALA A 400 0.57 -14.02 16.06
N LYS A 401 0.96 -14.20 14.81
CA LYS A 401 0.18 -14.87 13.77
C LYS A 401 0.24 -16.37 13.94
N ASN A 402 -0.61 -17.07 13.21
CA ASN A 402 -0.66 -18.52 13.14
C ASN A 402 -0.19 -18.96 11.75
N VAL A 403 1.08 -18.67 11.40
CA VAL A 403 1.62 -19.06 10.08
C VAL A 403 1.70 -20.59 10.03
N PRO A 404 0.98 -21.24 9.10
CA PRO A 404 1.01 -22.69 8.99
C PRO A 404 2.41 -23.16 8.63
N PHE A 405 2.87 -24.22 9.30
CA PHE A 405 4.07 -24.92 8.87
C PHE A 405 3.68 -26.00 7.88
N ASP A 406 3.93 -25.74 6.61
CA ASP A 406 3.75 -26.73 5.54
C ASP A 406 5.08 -27.42 5.26
N ARG A 407 5.27 -28.60 5.85
CA ARG A 407 6.49 -29.39 5.66
C ARG A 407 6.74 -29.78 4.20
N SER A 408 5.70 -29.79 3.35
CA SER A 408 5.86 -30.17 1.95
C SER A 408 6.72 -29.18 1.17
N LEU A 409 6.78 -27.92 1.63
CA LEU A 409 7.66 -26.89 1.08
C LEU A 409 9.14 -27.21 1.28
N LEU A 410 9.49 -28.03 2.29
CA LEU A 410 10.88 -28.38 2.56
C LEU A 410 11.47 -29.31 1.48
N TYR A 411 10.64 -30.08 0.78
CA TYR A 411 11.11 -31.09 -0.17
C TYR A 411 11.66 -30.47 -1.45
N GLY A 412 12.79 -31.00 -1.93
CA GLY A 412 13.53 -30.46 -3.07
C GLY A 412 14.83 -29.76 -2.66
N LYS A 413 15.43 -29.01 -3.59
CA LYS A 413 16.74 -28.37 -3.38
C LYS A 413 16.64 -26.99 -2.76
N TRP A 414 17.57 -26.72 -1.86
CA TRP A 414 17.76 -25.46 -1.16
C TRP A 414 19.21 -25.03 -1.32
N TYR A 415 19.41 -23.89 -1.98
CA TYR A 415 20.71 -23.29 -2.26
C TYR A 415 21.01 -22.26 -1.18
N ILE A 416 22.26 -22.21 -0.71
CA ILE A 416 22.64 -21.16 0.25
C ILE A 416 22.58 -19.78 -0.42
N ASP A 417 21.96 -18.80 0.24
CA ASP A 417 21.79 -17.44 -0.30
C ASP A 417 23.07 -16.60 -0.10
N ASN A 418 24.16 -17.06 -0.72
CA ASN A 418 25.52 -16.54 -0.48
C ASN A 418 26.11 -15.74 -1.65
N GLY A 419 25.31 -15.43 -2.68
CA GLY A 419 25.78 -14.61 -3.80
C GLY A 419 26.69 -15.27 -4.81
N GLN A 420 26.72 -16.61 -4.87
CA GLN A 420 27.64 -17.33 -5.77
C GLN A 420 27.50 -16.94 -7.26
N ASP A 421 26.31 -16.54 -7.70
CA ASP A 421 26.00 -16.10 -9.07
C ASP A 421 26.05 -14.58 -9.23
N GLY A 422 26.46 -13.87 -8.17
CA GLY A 422 26.51 -12.42 -8.09
C GLY A 422 25.30 -11.77 -7.42
N GLU A 423 24.28 -12.53 -7.01
CA GLU A 423 23.01 -11.99 -6.49
C GLU A 423 22.50 -12.70 -5.23
N GLN A 424 21.69 -11.98 -4.46
CA GLN A 424 20.92 -12.53 -3.35
C GLN A 424 19.46 -12.71 -3.78
N HIS A 425 18.85 -13.84 -3.42
CA HIS A 425 17.55 -14.21 -3.97
C HIS A 425 16.37 -13.95 -3.02
N VAL A 426 16.56 -14.17 -1.72
CA VAL A 426 15.50 -14.09 -0.71
C VAL A 426 15.94 -13.28 0.50
N PHE A 427 17.18 -13.44 0.96
CA PHE A 427 17.67 -12.88 2.21
C PHE A 427 18.86 -11.95 1.97
N GLU A 428 19.08 -10.98 2.86
CA GLU A 428 20.28 -10.15 2.87
C GLU A 428 21.48 -10.94 3.42
N GLY A 429 21.91 -11.93 2.64
CA GLY A 429 23.09 -12.75 2.83
C GLY A 429 22.85 -14.12 3.47
N PRO A 430 23.91 -14.95 3.52
CA PRO A 430 23.77 -16.36 3.86
C PRO A 430 23.55 -16.61 5.35
N PHE A 431 23.71 -15.57 6.19
CA PHE A 431 23.52 -15.67 7.63
C PHE A 431 22.73 -14.49 8.19
N THR A 432 21.95 -14.76 9.24
CA THR A 432 21.32 -13.73 10.08
C THR A 432 21.62 -14.04 11.54
N GLN A 433 22.04 -13.04 12.32
CA GLN A 433 22.19 -13.18 13.76
C GLN A 433 20.85 -12.92 14.45
N TRP A 434 20.52 -13.81 15.38
CA TRP A 434 19.34 -13.78 16.21
C TRP A 434 19.72 -13.89 17.69
N GLY A 435 18.81 -13.51 18.59
CA GLY A 435 18.92 -13.88 19.99
C GLY A 435 18.72 -15.40 20.18
N LYS A 436 19.32 -15.99 21.22
CA LYS A 436 19.24 -17.44 21.49
C LYS A 436 17.81 -18.00 21.66
N THR A 437 16.84 -17.16 22.00
CA THR A 437 15.44 -17.55 22.20
C THR A 437 14.58 -17.42 20.94
N TYR A 438 15.15 -16.98 19.81
CA TYR A 438 14.39 -16.85 18.57
C TYR A 438 14.01 -18.22 18.01
N ASP A 439 12.75 -18.33 17.62
CA ASP A 439 12.13 -19.52 17.05
C ASP A 439 11.10 -19.11 15.97
N TRP A 440 10.35 -20.08 15.44
CA TRP A 440 9.27 -19.83 14.50
C TRP A 440 8.22 -18.84 15.01
N ALA A 441 7.91 -18.87 16.31
CA ALA A 441 6.90 -17.99 16.87
C ALA A 441 7.34 -16.52 16.79
N ILE A 442 8.62 -16.25 17.02
CA ILE A 442 9.15 -14.89 16.89
C ILE A 442 9.36 -14.52 15.42
N VAL A 443 10.05 -15.35 14.65
CA VAL A 443 10.49 -15.01 13.28
C VAL A 443 9.35 -15.10 12.26
N SER A 444 8.65 -16.23 12.20
CA SER A 444 7.57 -16.44 11.23
C SER A 444 6.24 -15.87 11.69
N ASN A 445 5.89 -16.06 12.96
CA ASN A 445 4.60 -15.59 13.48
C ASN A 445 4.65 -14.12 13.95
N GLY A 446 5.83 -13.49 14.05
CA GLY A 446 5.95 -12.10 14.49
C GLY A 446 5.55 -11.88 15.96
N GLN A 447 5.70 -12.90 16.80
CA GLN A 447 5.49 -12.78 18.24
C GLN A 447 6.53 -11.81 18.83
N PRO A 448 6.13 -10.82 19.64
CA PRO A 448 7.06 -9.93 20.29
C PRO A 448 8.04 -10.70 21.18
N ASN A 449 9.33 -10.40 21.02
CA ASN A 449 10.34 -10.91 21.93
C ASN A 449 10.36 -10.03 23.19
N ILE A 450 9.85 -10.57 24.29
CA ILE A 450 9.81 -9.87 25.60
C ILE A 450 11.24 -9.70 26.18
N GLY A 451 12.24 -10.39 25.62
CA GLY A 451 13.66 -10.24 25.95
C GLY A 451 14.33 -9.10 25.17
N LYS A 452 15.66 -9.24 24.97
CA LYS A 452 16.44 -8.30 24.15
C LYS A 452 16.21 -8.58 22.68
N GLU A 453 15.72 -7.59 21.93
CA GLU A 453 15.65 -7.67 20.47
C GLU A 453 17.07 -7.69 19.88
N ILE A 454 17.37 -8.76 19.16
CA ILE A 454 18.65 -8.96 18.47
C ILE A 454 18.30 -9.51 17.09
N HIS A 455 18.56 -8.70 16.07
CA HIS A 455 18.39 -9.06 14.67
C HIS A 455 19.45 -8.31 13.85
N TRP A 456 20.29 -9.04 13.13
CA TRP A 456 21.29 -8.46 12.24
C TRP A 456 21.49 -9.35 11.02
N GLU A 457 21.07 -8.86 9.85
CA GLU A 457 21.29 -9.53 8.57
C GLU A 457 22.74 -9.33 8.11
N MET A 458 23.36 -10.41 7.65
CA MET A 458 24.77 -10.38 7.25
C MET A 458 24.90 -10.18 5.74
N GLY A 459 24.84 -8.91 5.31
CA GLY A 459 25.11 -8.54 3.92
C GLY A 459 26.51 -8.91 3.41
N THR A 460 26.82 -8.48 2.20
CA THR A 460 27.94 -8.97 1.37
C THR A 460 29.35 -8.70 1.91
N GLU A 461 29.51 -7.80 2.89
CA GLU A 461 30.82 -7.38 3.43
C GLU A 461 31.14 -7.96 4.83
N ASN A 462 30.27 -8.81 5.38
CA ASN A 462 30.28 -9.15 6.81
C ASN A 462 31.05 -10.44 7.16
N GLY A 463 32.37 -10.47 6.91
CA GLY A 463 33.22 -11.67 7.13
C GLY A 463 33.57 -12.05 8.58
N TRP A 464 33.06 -11.33 9.60
CA TRP A 464 33.44 -11.55 11.01
C TRP A 464 33.00 -12.91 11.58
N ILE A 465 31.97 -13.53 11.00
CA ILE A 465 31.56 -14.89 11.35
C ILE A 465 32.45 -15.97 10.70
N GLY A 466 33.53 -15.55 10.02
CA GLY A 466 34.54 -16.42 9.41
C GLY A 466 34.22 -16.90 8.00
N TYR A 467 33.17 -16.35 7.36
CA TYR A 467 32.78 -16.70 6.00
C TYR A 467 33.35 -15.73 4.96
N THR A 468 33.44 -16.20 3.71
CA THR A 468 33.76 -15.38 2.55
C THR A 468 32.57 -15.43 1.58
N TYR A 469 32.10 -14.26 1.12
CA TYR A 469 30.96 -14.15 0.22
C TYR A 469 31.25 -14.76 -1.15
N GLY A 470 30.26 -15.41 -1.76
CA GLY A 470 30.34 -16.01 -3.10
C GLY A 470 31.18 -17.29 -3.22
N VAL A 471 31.78 -17.78 -2.14
CA VAL A 471 32.51 -19.06 -2.10
C VAL A 471 31.90 -19.99 -1.07
N ASP A 472 32.26 -21.27 -1.13
CA ASP A 472 31.77 -22.29 -0.21
C ASP A 472 30.24 -22.44 -0.21
N TYR A 473 29.73 -22.98 -1.30
CA TYR A 473 28.31 -22.99 -1.65
C TYR A 473 27.83 -24.37 -2.08
N GLY A 474 26.55 -24.47 -2.43
CA GLY A 474 25.98 -25.66 -3.02
C GLY A 474 24.49 -25.72 -2.79
N TYR A 475 23.96 -26.94 -2.68
CA TYR A 475 22.58 -27.15 -2.29
C TYR A 475 22.41 -28.33 -1.35
N MET A 476 21.34 -28.29 -0.56
CA MET A 476 20.83 -29.42 0.18
C MET A 476 19.47 -29.85 -0.40
N GLU A 477 19.27 -31.13 -0.62
CA GLU A 477 18.07 -31.71 -1.21
C GLU A 477 17.37 -32.61 -0.20
N PHE A 478 16.19 -32.20 0.25
CA PHE A 478 15.38 -32.96 1.20
C PHE A 478 14.35 -33.84 0.47
N PHE A 479 14.25 -35.10 0.90
CA PHE A 479 13.27 -36.07 0.39
C PHE A 479 12.23 -36.40 1.46
N GLU A 480 11.02 -36.73 1.03
CA GLU A 480 9.90 -37.08 1.92
C GLU A 480 10.19 -38.31 2.80
N ASP A 481 11.08 -39.21 2.35
CA ASP A 481 11.48 -40.43 3.08
C ASP A 481 12.47 -40.17 4.24
N GLY A 482 12.78 -38.90 4.54
CA GLY A 482 13.72 -38.49 5.57
C GLY A 482 15.19 -38.55 5.13
N THR A 483 15.49 -38.68 3.84
CA THR A 483 16.84 -38.56 3.29
C THR A 483 17.18 -37.12 2.97
N VAL A 484 18.43 -36.71 3.21
CA VAL A 484 18.97 -35.43 2.76
C VAL A 484 20.28 -35.65 2.02
N ASN A 485 20.41 -35.07 0.83
CA ASN A 485 21.66 -35.04 0.07
C ASN A 485 22.23 -33.63 0.08
N ILE A 486 23.53 -33.49 0.32
CA ILE A 486 24.21 -32.21 0.31
C ILE A 486 25.30 -32.26 -0.75
N HIS A 487 25.21 -31.35 -1.72
CA HIS A 487 26.27 -31.08 -2.67
C HIS A 487 26.91 -29.76 -2.29
N ARG A 488 28.23 -29.74 -2.11
CA ARG A 488 28.99 -28.55 -1.69
C ARG A 488 30.23 -28.39 -2.56
N LEU A 489 30.51 -27.17 -2.99
CA LEU A 489 31.82 -26.75 -3.47
C LEU A 489 32.47 -25.92 -2.37
N THR A 490 33.58 -26.38 -1.82
CA THR A 490 34.35 -25.68 -0.80
C THR A 490 35.03 -24.42 -1.35
N ASP A 491 35.61 -23.61 -0.46
CA ASP A 491 36.33 -22.38 -0.82
C ASP A 491 37.56 -22.61 -1.71
N ASP A 492 38.17 -23.79 -1.67
CA ASP A 492 39.24 -24.23 -2.56
C ASP A 492 38.74 -24.86 -3.88
N GLY A 493 37.42 -24.87 -4.11
CA GLY A 493 36.78 -25.36 -5.34
C GLY A 493 36.64 -26.88 -5.43
N VAL A 494 36.77 -27.60 -4.31
CA VAL A 494 36.58 -29.05 -4.27
C VAL A 494 35.11 -29.39 -4.07
N ALA A 495 34.56 -30.22 -4.96
CA ALA A 495 33.20 -30.73 -4.81
C ALA A 495 33.14 -31.90 -3.83
N THR A 496 32.18 -31.86 -2.91
CA THR A 496 31.88 -32.92 -1.94
C THR A 496 30.39 -33.25 -1.94
N ASP A 497 30.06 -34.54 -1.88
CA ASP A 497 28.69 -35.04 -1.78
C ASP A 497 28.53 -35.86 -0.50
N GLU A 498 27.49 -35.53 0.28
CA GLU A 498 27.15 -36.22 1.52
C GLU A 498 25.67 -36.63 1.51
N THR A 499 25.35 -37.79 2.07
CA THR A 499 23.97 -38.26 2.25
C THR A 499 23.74 -38.57 3.72
N GLY A 500 22.67 -38.02 4.28
CA GLY A 500 22.27 -38.20 5.67
C GLY A 500 20.78 -38.48 5.83
N LYS A 501 20.33 -38.45 7.07
CA LYS A 501 18.94 -38.62 7.50
C LYS A 501 18.48 -37.43 8.35
N TYR A 502 17.19 -37.14 8.26
CA TYR A 502 16.55 -36.12 9.07
C TYR A 502 15.13 -36.52 9.49
N THR A 503 14.65 -35.90 10.57
CA THR A 503 13.25 -35.93 10.98
C THR A 503 12.76 -34.52 11.29
N ILE A 504 11.45 -34.28 11.23
CA ILE A 504 10.84 -32.99 11.54
C ILE A 504 9.89 -33.14 12.72
N ASP A 505 10.13 -32.35 13.76
CA ASP A 505 9.17 -32.09 14.83
C ASP A 505 8.33 -30.88 14.41
N GLU A 506 7.20 -31.14 13.77
CA GLU A 506 6.29 -30.10 13.28
C GLU A 506 5.69 -29.27 14.41
N ALA A 507 5.56 -29.80 15.63
CA ALA A 507 5.00 -29.05 16.75
C ALA A 507 5.98 -27.94 17.17
N ASN A 508 7.24 -28.33 17.37
CA ASN A 508 8.30 -27.41 17.82
C ASN A 508 9.05 -26.72 16.68
N LYS A 509 8.74 -27.05 15.41
CA LYS A 509 9.39 -26.51 14.21
C LYS A 509 10.90 -26.78 14.23
N VAL A 510 11.29 -28.00 14.60
CA VAL A 510 12.69 -28.44 14.74
C VAL A 510 13.00 -29.50 13.69
N ILE A 511 14.12 -29.33 13.00
CA ILE A 511 14.74 -30.38 12.19
C ILE A 511 15.80 -31.09 13.03
N ASP A 512 15.76 -32.42 13.08
CA ASP A 512 16.82 -33.25 13.66
C ASP A 512 17.55 -33.96 12.53
N ILE A 513 18.77 -33.50 12.19
CA ILE A 513 19.57 -33.93 11.04
C ILE A 513 20.88 -34.56 11.49
N ASP A 514 21.28 -35.72 10.95
CA ASP A 514 22.46 -36.47 11.41
C ASP A 514 23.80 -36.00 10.80
N ILE A 515 23.75 -35.24 9.71
CA ILE A 515 24.88 -34.59 9.05
C ILE A 515 24.81 -33.06 9.22
N ASN A 516 25.93 -32.38 8.98
CA ASN A 516 25.95 -30.92 9.00
C ASN A 516 25.07 -30.38 7.86
N VAL A 517 24.20 -29.41 8.16
CA VAL A 517 23.49 -28.65 7.12
C VAL A 517 24.50 -27.94 6.23
N LEU A 518 24.14 -27.70 4.97
CA LEU A 518 24.97 -26.93 4.04
C LEU A 518 25.18 -25.54 4.64
N CYS A 519 26.43 -25.18 4.89
CA CYS A 519 26.76 -23.94 5.58
C CYS A 519 28.14 -23.50 5.10
N ALA A 520 28.26 -22.24 4.65
CA ALA A 520 29.55 -21.66 4.29
C ALA A 520 30.49 -21.66 5.51
N ASN A 521 31.80 -21.64 5.25
CA ASN A 521 32.84 -21.73 6.26
C ASN A 521 32.59 -20.67 7.35
N THR A 522 32.42 -21.15 8.58
CA THR A 522 32.09 -20.30 9.73
C THR A 522 32.59 -20.95 11.00
N TRP A 523 32.96 -20.14 11.99
CA TRP A 523 33.34 -20.62 13.31
C TRP A 523 32.16 -21.15 14.15
N VAL A 524 30.91 -21.00 13.69
CA VAL A 524 29.72 -21.55 14.39
C VAL A 524 29.81 -23.06 14.49
N ALA A 525 29.78 -23.60 15.71
CA ALA A 525 30.10 -25.01 15.95
C ALA A 525 28.92 -25.96 15.65
N GLY A 526 27.69 -25.61 16.04
CA GLY A 526 26.53 -26.50 15.92
C GLY A 526 25.90 -26.45 14.54
N LYS A 527 26.13 -27.46 13.70
CA LYS A 527 25.60 -27.56 12.32
C LYS A 527 24.71 -28.77 12.07
N SER A 528 24.54 -29.66 13.04
CA SER A 528 23.72 -30.87 12.96
C SER A 528 23.03 -31.17 14.30
N GLY A 529 22.20 -32.21 14.32
CA GLY A 529 21.29 -32.54 15.41
C GLY A 529 20.01 -31.70 15.32
N LYS A 530 19.46 -31.32 16.47
CA LYS A 530 18.22 -30.54 16.58
C LYS A 530 18.46 -29.06 16.34
N LEU A 531 17.97 -28.56 15.21
CA LEU A 531 18.08 -27.18 14.77
C LEU A 531 16.67 -26.58 14.59
N ASN A 532 16.46 -25.35 15.02
CA ASN A 532 15.16 -24.69 14.85
C ASN A 532 15.01 -24.23 13.39
N ILE A 533 13.84 -24.47 12.81
CA ILE A 533 13.40 -23.81 11.58
C ILE A 533 12.78 -22.48 12.00
N LEU A 534 13.38 -21.37 11.58
CA LEU A 534 12.90 -20.03 11.91
C LEU A 534 11.87 -19.54 10.90
N SER A 535 12.04 -19.92 9.63
CA SER A 535 11.17 -19.56 8.52
C SER A 535 11.20 -20.65 7.44
N LEU A 536 10.04 -20.92 6.84
CA LEU A 536 9.86 -21.80 5.70
C LEU A 536 8.73 -21.26 4.83
N THR A 537 9.07 -20.92 3.59
CA THR A 537 8.15 -20.44 2.55
C THR A 537 8.44 -21.21 1.25
N SER A 538 7.71 -20.93 0.17
CA SER A 538 7.99 -21.55 -1.13
C SER A 538 9.26 -21.02 -1.82
N ASP A 539 9.86 -19.94 -1.29
CA ASP A 539 11.09 -19.33 -1.81
C ASP A 539 12.26 -19.44 -0.83
N GLY A 540 12.03 -19.22 0.47
CA GLY A 540 13.07 -19.12 1.50
C GLY A 540 12.94 -20.11 2.64
N LEU A 541 14.09 -20.54 3.17
CA LEU A 541 14.25 -21.37 4.37
C LEU A 541 15.34 -20.77 5.26
N GLN A 542 15.09 -20.67 6.57
CA GLN A 542 16.08 -20.28 7.57
C GLN A 542 16.20 -21.34 8.66
N ILE A 543 17.40 -21.91 8.83
CA ILE A 543 17.70 -22.91 9.86
C ILE A 543 18.66 -22.30 10.88
N ALA A 544 18.27 -22.25 12.15
CA ALA A 544 19.09 -21.73 13.23
C ALA A 544 20.20 -22.70 13.64
N LEU A 545 21.43 -22.20 13.64
CA LEU A 545 22.61 -22.84 14.19
C LEU A 545 22.83 -22.39 15.64
N PRO A 546 22.73 -23.30 16.62
CA PRO A 546 22.97 -22.97 18.02
C PRO A 546 24.46 -22.67 18.25
N ASN A 547 24.74 -21.69 19.11
CA ASN A 547 26.09 -21.34 19.53
C ASN A 547 26.24 -21.32 21.06
N THR A 548 27.47 -21.26 21.54
CA THR A 548 27.78 -21.29 22.99
C THR A 548 27.54 -19.96 23.69
N ASP A 549 27.29 -18.88 22.93
CA ASP A 549 26.97 -17.55 23.44
C ASP A 549 25.44 -17.34 23.60
N GLU A 550 25.01 -16.09 23.76
CA GLU A 550 23.61 -15.70 23.87
C GLU A 550 22.92 -15.52 22.51
N TYR A 551 23.56 -15.96 21.42
CA TYR A 551 23.07 -15.79 20.05
C TYR A 551 22.78 -17.14 19.37
N ALA A 552 21.93 -17.07 18.36
CA ALA A 552 21.78 -18.11 17.34
C ALA A 552 22.05 -17.47 15.97
N TYR A 553 22.55 -18.25 15.02
CA TYR A 553 22.84 -17.76 13.68
C TYR A 553 22.04 -18.59 12.69
N SER A 554 21.13 -18.01 11.91
CA SER A 554 20.51 -18.79 10.84
C SER A 554 21.46 -18.93 9.66
N VAL A 555 21.40 -20.07 8.98
CA VAL A 555 21.78 -20.15 7.56
C VAL A 555 20.52 -19.92 6.72
N ASN A 556 20.67 -19.12 5.69
CA ASN A 556 19.60 -18.66 4.83
C ASN A 556 19.70 -19.35 3.46
N TYR A 557 18.59 -19.89 2.98
CA TYR A 557 18.54 -20.65 1.73
C TYR A 557 17.39 -20.22 0.84
N TYR A 558 17.59 -20.26 -0.48
CA TYR A 558 16.54 -20.12 -1.46
C TYR A 558 16.22 -21.46 -2.14
N SER A 559 14.96 -21.66 -2.53
CA SER A 559 14.48 -22.91 -3.11
C SER A 559 14.92 -23.06 -4.57
N GLN A 560 14.91 -24.30 -5.08
CA GLN A 560 15.11 -24.57 -6.50
C GLN A 560 14.14 -23.80 -7.39
N ARG A 561 12.87 -23.72 -6.97
CA ARG A 561 11.86 -22.94 -7.68
C ARG A 561 12.28 -21.48 -7.79
N LYS A 562 12.82 -20.89 -6.72
CA LYS A 562 13.32 -19.52 -6.71
C LYS A 562 14.53 -19.36 -7.63
N ALA A 563 15.47 -20.31 -7.59
CA ALA A 563 16.62 -20.35 -8.49
C ALA A 563 16.20 -20.36 -9.97
N GLU A 564 15.22 -21.21 -10.33
CA GLU A 564 14.68 -21.33 -11.68
C GLU A 564 13.89 -20.09 -12.10
N ALA A 565 13.15 -19.48 -11.17
CA ALA A 565 12.42 -18.25 -11.39
C ALA A 565 13.34 -17.07 -11.65
N ASP A 566 14.48 -16.98 -10.97
CA ASP A 566 15.44 -15.87 -11.07
C ASP A 566 16.50 -16.09 -12.16
N ALA A 567 16.62 -17.31 -12.68
CA ALA A 567 17.59 -17.67 -13.69
C ALA A 567 17.58 -16.67 -14.86
N LYS A 568 18.73 -16.10 -15.18
CA LYS A 568 18.88 -15.11 -16.26
C LYS A 568 19.02 -15.79 -17.61
N ILE A 569 18.56 -15.12 -18.67
CA ILE A 569 18.80 -15.53 -20.05
C ILE A 569 20.13 -14.92 -20.50
N PRO A 570 21.17 -15.73 -20.79
CA PRO A 570 22.42 -15.20 -21.34
C PRO A 570 22.20 -14.77 -22.79
N VAL A 571 23.04 -13.84 -23.25
CA VAL A 571 23.11 -13.39 -24.64
C VAL A 571 24.52 -13.61 -25.13
N SER A 572 24.68 -14.44 -26.16
CA SER A 572 25.98 -14.86 -26.69
C SER A 572 26.19 -14.32 -28.09
N LEU A 573 27.31 -13.63 -28.30
CA LEU A 573 27.74 -13.09 -29.58
C LEU A 573 28.69 -14.07 -30.27
N ILE A 574 28.39 -14.41 -31.52
CA ILE A 574 29.35 -15.00 -32.46
C ILE A 574 29.63 -13.95 -33.52
N CYS A 575 30.88 -13.51 -33.66
CA CYS A 575 31.31 -12.56 -34.69
C CYS A 575 32.73 -12.94 -35.09
N VAL A 576 32.85 -13.63 -36.23
CA VAL A 576 34.07 -14.28 -36.68
C VAL A 576 34.40 -13.80 -38.09
N ASP A 577 35.65 -13.39 -38.29
CA ASP A 577 36.14 -12.92 -39.58
C ASP A 577 36.77 -14.03 -40.45
N SER A 578 37.10 -13.67 -41.69
CA SER A 578 37.71 -14.58 -42.68
C SER A 578 39.09 -15.13 -42.27
N SER A 579 39.75 -14.55 -41.26
CA SER A 579 40.98 -15.09 -40.67
C SER A 579 40.72 -16.10 -39.55
N TRP A 580 39.44 -16.35 -39.24
CA TRP A 580 38.96 -17.09 -38.07
C TRP A 580 39.25 -16.41 -36.73
N GLY A 581 39.53 -15.10 -36.78
CA GLY A 581 39.60 -14.21 -35.62
C GLY A 581 38.21 -13.77 -35.15
N GLY A 582 38.16 -13.02 -34.04
CA GLY A 582 36.90 -12.56 -33.42
C GLY A 582 36.45 -13.42 -32.23
N THR A 583 35.14 -13.61 -32.07
CA THR A 583 34.55 -14.36 -30.95
C THR A 583 33.62 -15.49 -31.39
N TRP A 584 33.73 -16.63 -30.70
CA TRP A 584 32.90 -17.83 -30.85
C TRP A 584 32.00 -18.02 -29.62
N GLY A 585 31.05 -17.11 -29.41
CA GLY A 585 30.03 -17.25 -28.38
C GLY A 585 30.35 -16.55 -27.05
N THR A 586 31.04 -15.41 -27.09
CA THR A 586 31.22 -14.59 -25.88
C THR A 586 29.85 -14.18 -25.33
N GLU A 587 29.62 -14.43 -24.04
CA GLU A 587 28.48 -13.89 -23.33
C GLU A 587 28.63 -12.36 -23.20
N VAL A 588 27.72 -11.61 -23.81
CA VAL A 588 27.73 -10.14 -23.88
C VAL A 588 26.68 -9.50 -22.98
N ALA A 589 25.70 -10.26 -22.51
CA ALA A 589 24.72 -9.83 -21.51
C ALA A 589 24.08 -11.02 -20.77
N ARG A 590 23.48 -10.74 -19.61
CA ARG A 590 22.57 -11.64 -18.89
C ARG A 590 21.32 -10.86 -18.50
N LEU A 591 20.17 -11.29 -19.01
CA LEU A 591 18.91 -10.59 -18.83
C LEU A 591 18.09 -11.29 -17.73
N SER A 592 17.75 -10.55 -16.67
CA SER A 592 16.84 -11.08 -15.64
C SER A 592 15.42 -11.23 -16.21
N PRO A 593 14.62 -12.20 -15.74
CA PRO A 593 13.25 -12.39 -16.20
C PRO A 593 12.38 -11.13 -16.16
N ASP A 594 12.49 -10.33 -15.10
CA ASP A 594 11.74 -9.08 -14.93
C ASP A 594 12.20 -7.95 -15.87
N ALA A 595 13.44 -8.00 -16.35
CA ALA A 595 13.98 -7.04 -17.31
C ALA A 595 14.06 -7.61 -18.73
N LEU A 596 13.67 -8.87 -18.95
CA LEU A 596 13.91 -9.56 -20.22
C LEU A 596 13.17 -8.89 -21.37
N ALA A 597 11.88 -8.58 -21.19
CA ALA A 597 11.08 -7.90 -22.20
C ALA A 597 11.48 -6.41 -22.32
N GLY A 598 11.66 -5.94 -23.55
CA GLY A 598 12.03 -4.56 -23.84
C GLY A 598 13.34 -4.42 -24.60
N GLN A 599 13.81 -3.19 -24.71
CA GLN A 599 15.02 -2.83 -25.46
C GLN A 599 16.27 -2.96 -24.60
N HIS A 600 17.30 -3.54 -25.18
CA HIS A 600 18.60 -3.82 -24.57
C HIS A 600 19.72 -3.38 -25.49
N THR A 601 20.86 -3.02 -24.90
CA THR A 601 22.08 -2.71 -25.64
C THR A 601 23.27 -3.34 -24.92
N PHE A 602 24.17 -3.97 -25.69
CA PHE A 602 25.50 -4.33 -25.20
C PHE A 602 26.58 -3.68 -26.08
N THR A 603 27.79 -3.57 -25.53
CA THR A 603 29.01 -3.21 -26.27
C THR A 603 30.03 -4.32 -26.08
N TYR A 604 30.48 -4.92 -27.17
CA TYR A 604 31.59 -5.85 -27.22
C TYR A 604 32.86 -5.12 -27.61
N GLU A 605 33.89 -5.21 -26.77
CA GLU A 605 35.23 -4.67 -27.03
C GLU A 605 36.09 -5.73 -27.72
N GLY A 606 36.56 -5.43 -28.93
CA GLY A 606 37.31 -6.36 -29.77
C GLY A 606 37.46 -5.85 -31.19
N SER A 607 37.85 -6.74 -32.10
CA SER A 607 38.03 -6.41 -33.52
C SER A 607 37.58 -7.58 -34.38
N SER A 608 37.02 -7.28 -35.55
CA SER A 608 36.71 -8.26 -36.56
C SER A 608 36.84 -7.62 -37.93
N ASP A 609 37.62 -8.23 -38.83
CA ASP A 609 37.68 -7.83 -40.24
C ASP A 609 36.39 -8.29 -40.97
N ASP A 610 36.47 -8.62 -42.27
CA ASP A 610 35.32 -9.12 -43.03
C ASP A 610 34.72 -10.39 -42.39
N VAL A 611 33.48 -10.29 -41.89
CA VAL A 611 32.82 -11.36 -41.14
C VAL A 611 32.40 -12.51 -42.05
N VAL A 612 32.52 -13.74 -41.54
CA VAL A 612 32.05 -14.97 -42.18
C VAL A 612 30.95 -15.67 -41.36
N VAL A 613 30.94 -15.46 -40.04
CA VAL A 613 29.87 -15.91 -39.13
C VAL A 613 29.54 -14.79 -38.14
N PHE A 614 28.28 -14.37 -38.12
CA PHE A 614 27.75 -13.32 -37.27
C PHE A 614 26.33 -13.70 -36.81
N THR A 615 26.19 -14.05 -35.53
CA THR A 615 24.91 -14.40 -34.89
C THR A 615 24.82 -13.83 -33.48
N LEU A 616 23.57 -13.67 -33.01
CA LEU A 616 23.26 -13.37 -31.63
C LEU A 616 22.34 -14.46 -31.07
N ASP A 617 22.81 -15.18 -30.06
CA ASP A 617 22.15 -16.34 -29.49
C ASP A 617 21.63 -16.05 -28.08
N PHE A 618 20.43 -16.54 -27.78
CA PHE A 618 19.79 -16.46 -26.47
C PHE A 618 19.47 -17.89 -26.01
N PRO A 619 20.40 -18.56 -25.33
CA PRO A 619 20.19 -19.90 -24.78
C PRO A 619 18.94 -19.96 -23.89
N ASP A 620 18.19 -21.06 -23.99
CA ASP A 620 16.96 -21.35 -23.23
C ASP A 620 15.78 -20.36 -23.38
N LEU A 621 15.92 -19.32 -24.21
CA LEU A 621 14.87 -18.31 -24.39
C LEU A 621 13.55 -18.95 -24.87
N LEU A 622 13.59 -19.82 -25.88
CA LEU A 622 12.36 -20.46 -26.40
C LEU A 622 11.91 -21.65 -25.55
N THR A 623 12.79 -22.23 -24.75
CA THR A 623 12.41 -23.23 -23.72
C THR A 623 11.50 -22.59 -22.67
N ARG A 624 11.80 -21.35 -22.25
CA ARG A 624 11.09 -20.63 -21.19
C ARG A 624 9.98 -19.72 -21.72
N TYR A 625 10.18 -19.13 -22.89
CA TYR A 625 9.26 -18.18 -23.53
C TYR A 625 9.00 -18.58 -24.98
N PRO A 626 8.13 -19.57 -25.24
CA PRO A 626 7.95 -20.17 -26.58
C PRO A 626 7.49 -19.21 -27.67
N ASN A 627 6.90 -18.06 -27.30
CA ASN A 627 6.42 -17.03 -28.21
C ASN A 627 7.41 -15.87 -28.36
N ALA A 628 8.64 -16.02 -27.89
CA ALA A 628 9.59 -14.93 -27.90
C ALA A 628 9.99 -14.51 -29.32
N PHE A 629 10.27 -13.22 -29.49
CA PHE A 629 10.86 -12.64 -30.69
C PHE A 629 11.93 -11.63 -30.31
N VAL A 630 13.06 -11.69 -30.98
CA VAL A 630 14.15 -10.73 -30.82
C VAL A 630 14.33 -9.96 -32.12
N ARG A 631 14.18 -8.64 -32.05
CA ARG A 631 14.39 -7.71 -33.15
C ARG A 631 15.68 -6.93 -32.95
N ILE A 632 16.51 -6.81 -33.99
CA ILE A 632 17.64 -5.88 -33.98
C ILE A 632 17.16 -4.49 -34.38
N ASP A 633 17.43 -3.50 -33.53
CA ASP A 633 17.02 -2.12 -33.73
C ASP A 633 18.16 -1.28 -34.36
N GLU A 634 19.38 -1.47 -33.89
CA GLU A 634 20.55 -0.70 -34.31
C GLU A 634 21.83 -1.52 -34.14
N MET A 635 22.82 -1.27 -35.02
CA MET A 635 24.19 -1.77 -34.87
C MET A 635 25.18 -0.64 -35.09
N LYS A 636 26.24 -0.59 -34.27
CA LYS A 636 27.34 0.38 -34.39
C LYS A 636 28.69 -0.32 -34.38
N CYS A 637 29.54 0.02 -35.35
CA CYS A 637 30.93 -0.40 -35.44
C CYS A 637 31.82 0.81 -35.13
N ASP A 638 32.70 0.70 -34.12
CA ASP A 638 33.55 1.79 -33.65
C ASP A 638 32.77 3.10 -33.36
N GLY A 639 31.56 2.95 -32.82
CA GLY A 639 30.63 4.05 -32.52
C GLY A 639 29.83 4.59 -33.71
N ASN A 640 30.06 4.11 -34.93
CA ASN A 640 29.35 4.56 -36.13
C ASN A 640 28.21 3.59 -36.48
N ALA A 641 27.01 4.11 -36.69
CA ALA A 641 25.86 3.30 -37.10
C ALA A 641 26.10 2.67 -38.47
N ILE A 642 25.80 1.38 -38.59
CA ILE A 642 25.81 0.63 -39.85
C ILE A 642 24.37 0.33 -40.29
N GLN A 643 24.17 0.26 -41.61
CA GLN A 643 22.87 -0.07 -42.18
C GLN A 643 22.72 -1.58 -42.37
N PHE A 644 21.51 -2.09 -42.20
CA PHE A 644 21.17 -3.48 -42.45
C PHE A 644 19.71 -3.63 -42.94
N ASN A 645 19.46 -4.67 -43.73
CA ASN A 645 18.16 -5.10 -44.18
C ASN A 645 17.73 -6.34 -43.40
N ALA A 646 16.97 -6.14 -42.33
CA ALA A 646 16.53 -7.22 -41.44
C ALA A 646 15.61 -8.26 -42.13
N ASN A 647 15.05 -7.97 -43.32
CA ASN A 647 14.34 -8.98 -44.12
C ASN A 647 15.23 -10.17 -44.52
N ASN A 648 16.56 -10.00 -44.49
CA ASN A 648 17.53 -11.04 -44.82
C ASN A 648 18.10 -11.78 -43.59
N PHE A 649 17.67 -11.43 -42.37
CA PHE A 649 18.01 -12.18 -41.16
C PHE A 649 17.16 -13.44 -41.02
N PHE A 650 17.63 -14.38 -40.21
CA PHE A 650 16.86 -15.55 -39.77
C PHE A 650 16.70 -15.55 -38.26
N TYR A 651 15.51 -15.88 -37.78
CA TYR A 651 15.07 -15.70 -36.40
C TYR A 651 14.49 -17.00 -35.84
N GLY A 652 14.87 -17.40 -34.63
CA GLY A 652 14.20 -18.48 -33.88
C GLY A 652 15.11 -19.64 -33.49
N ASP A 653 14.51 -20.78 -33.14
CA ASP A 653 15.24 -22.01 -32.77
C ASP A 653 15.75 -22.75 -34.01
N ILE A 654 16.77 -22.16 -34.66
CA ILE A 654 17.33 -22.68 -35.92
C ILE A 654 17.94 -24.08 -35.73
N GLU A 655 18.43 -24.39 -34.54
CA GLU A 655 19.11 -25.67 -34.25
C GLU A 655 18.22 -26.71 -33.53
N GLY A 656 17.00 -26.35 -33.13
CA GLY A 656 16.05 -27.26 -32.46
C GLY A 656 16.43 -27.61 -31.02
N LYS A 657 17.09 -26.70 -30.30
CA LYS A 657 17.60 -26.92 -28.94
C LYS A 657 17.03 -25.93 -27.90
N GLY A 658 16.05 -25.11 -28.28
CA GLY A 658 15.47 -24.07 -27.42
C GLY A 658 16.26 -22.76 -27.38
N THR A 659 17.42 -22.68 -28.02
CA THR A 659 18.20 -21.43 -28.20
C THR A 659 17.56 -20.57 -29.27
N TYR A 660 17.15 -19.35 -28.93
CA TYR A 660 16.72 -18.39 -29.94
C TYR A 660 17.94 -17.77 -30.61
N ARG A 661 18.06 -17.86 -31.93
CA ARG A 661 19.14 -17.25 -32.72
C ARG A 661 18.59 -16.13 -33.59
N VAL A 662 19.30 -15.00 -33.63
CA VAL A 662 19.27 -14.03 -34.73
C VAL A 662 20.51 -14.29 -35.59
N GLU A 663 20.33 -14.91 -36.75
CA GLU A 663 21.40 -15.13 -37.72
C GLU A 663 21.48 -13.91 -38.65
N LEU A 664 22.59 -13.16 -38.54
CA LEU A 664 22.82 -11.89 -39.22
C LEU A 664 23.58 -12.09 -40.54
N PHE A 665 24.63 -12.91 -40.51
CA PHE A 665 25.40 -13.35 -41.68
C PHE A 665 26.16 -14.64 -41.34
N ASN A 666 25.90 -15.75 -42.02
CA ASN A 666 26.57 -17.03 -41.67
C ASN A 666 26.78 -17.89 -42.90
N ILE A 667 28.04 -18.13 -43.29
CA ILE A 667 28.37 -18.96 -44.47
C ILE A 667 28.00 -20.44 -44.32
N TYR A 668 27.70 -20.90 -43.11
CA TYR A 668 27.18 -22.24 -42.80
C TYR A 668 25.72 -22.23 -42.36
N GLY A 669 25.09 -21.05 -42.37
CA GLY A 669 23.75 -20.81 -41.86
C GLY A 669 22.65 -21.29 -42.78
N ILE A 670 21.42 -21.16 -42.32
CA ILE A 670 20.23 -21.55 -43.08
C ILE A 670 20.02 -20.65 -44.31
N GLY A 671 20.59 -19.45 -44.30
CA GLY A 671 20.61 -18.52 -45.43
C GLY A 671 21.73 -18.72 -46.46
N ALA A 672 22.57 -19.76 -46.30
CA ALA A 672 23.75 -19.97 -47.12
C ALA A 672 23.70 -21.26 -47.97
N ALA A 673 24.45 -21.25 -49.06
CA ALA A 673 24.73 -22.42 -49.89
C ALA A 673 26.18 -22.37 -50.38
N ASP A 674 26.85 -23.53 -50.46
CA ASP A 674 28.24 -23.66 -50.93
C ASP A 674 29.23 -22.70 -50.24
N GLY A 675 29.06 -22.48 -48.92
CA GLY A 675 29.90 -21.58 -48.13
C GLY A 675 29.69 -20.09 -48.43
N LYS A 676 28.51 -19.72 -48.97
CA LYS A 676 28.18 -18.35 -49.34
C LYS A 676 26.77 -17.98 -48.89
N VAL A 677 26.63 -16.82 -48.26
CA VAL A 677 25.33 -16.23 -47.92
C VAL A 677 24.62 -15.78 -49.19
N LEU A 678 23.40 -16.26 -49.40
CA LEU A 678 22.67 -16.06 -50.66
C LEU A 678 22.30 -14.59 -50.89
N ASN A 679 21.81 -13.90 -49.84
CA ASN A 679 21.46 -12.49 -49.87
C ASN A 679 22.05 -11.80 -48.65
N SER A 680 22.96 -10.84 -48.83
CA SER A 680 23.51 -10.11 -47.70
C SER A 680 22.46 -9.22 -47.05
N ALA A 681 22.45 -9.15 -45.72
CA ALA A 681 21.70 -8.15 -45.00
C ALA A 681 22.40 -6.78 -44.99
N PHE A 682 23.68 -6.71 -45.33
CA PHE A 682 24.50 -5.50 -45.17
C PHE A 682 24.92 -4.85 -46.50
N SER A 683 24.44 -5.39 -47.62
CA SER A 683 24.65 -4.81 -48.95
C SER A 683 23.62 -5.33 -49.96
N ASN A 684 23.61 -4.79 -51.18
CA ASN A 684 22.86 -5.34 -52.33
C ASN A 684 23.51 -6.59 -52.95
N SER A 685 24.53 -7.16 -52.30
CA SER A 685 25.33 -8.25 -52.85
C SER A 685 24.71 -9.63 -52.56
N GLN A 686 24.95 -10.58 -53.45
CA GLN A 686 24.47 -11.96 -53.36
C GLN A 686 25.63 -12.95 -53.47
N ASN A 687 25.46 -14.14 -52.90
CA ASN A 687 26.45 -15.22 -52.90
C ASN A 687 27.80 -14.77 -52.31
N MET A 688 27.74 -14.17 -51.12
CA MET A 688 28.88 -13.57 -50.42
C MET A 688 29.58 -14.59 -49.53
N GLY A 689 30.91 -14.70 -49.64
CA GLY A 689 31.73 -15.55 -48.76
C GLY A 689 32.23 -14.84 -47.50
N SER A 690 32.10 -13.51 -47.43
CA SER A 690 32.38 -12.66 -46.29
C SER A 690 31.63 -11.33 -46.45
N GLU A 691 31.51 -10.54 -45.39
CA GLU A 691 30.86 -9.22 -45.41
C GLU A 691 31.68 -8.19 -44.64
N SER A 692 31.97 -7.06 -45.27
CA SER A 692 32.87 -6.03 -44.74
C SER A 692 32.15 -4.90 -44.02
N ALA A 693 30.83 -4.75 -44.24
CA ALA A 693 30.04 -3.73 -43.57
C ALA A 693 30.11 -3.75 -42.02
N PRO A 694 30.14 -4.91 -41.33
CA PRO A 694 30.33 -4.98 -39.89
C PRO A 694 31.81 -5.06 -39.47
N HIS A 695 32.76 -4.52 -40.25
CA HIS A 695 34.16 -4.38 -39.83
C HIS A 695 34.30 -3.36 -38.69
N PHE A 696 34.97 -3.74 -37.60
CA PHE A 696 35.35 -2.84 -36.51
C PHE A 696 36.74 -3.17 -35.95
N ASN A 697 37.41 -2.15 -35.40
CA ASN A 697 38.76 -2.28 -34.83
C ASN A 697 38.78 -2.27 -33.30
N ASN A 698 37.76 -1.71 -32.65
CA ASN A 698 37.71 -1.50 -31.21
C ASN A 698 36.41 -2.01 -30.59
N SER A 699 35.25 -1.72 -31.21
CA SER A 699 33.99 -2.13 -30.60
C SER A 699 32.82 -2.37 -31.56
N LEU A 700 31.93 -3.26 -31.14
CA LEU A 700 30.63 -3.54 -31.73
C LEU A 700 29.55 -3.31 -30.68
N ALA A 701 28.59 -2.44 -30.96
CA ALA A 701 27.40 -2.27 -30.12
C ALA A 701 26.15 -2.70 -30.88
N ILE A 702 25.27 -3.48 -30.25
CA ILE A 702 23.99 -3.91 -30.81
C ILE A 702 22.87 -3.52 -29.86
N THR A 703 21.88 -2.81 -30.38
CA THR A 703 20.62 -2.55 -29.72
C THR A 703 19.56 -3.49 -30.27
N TYR A 704 18.85 -4.19 -29.39
CA TYR A 704 17.83 -5.16 -29.75
C TYR A 704 16.65 -5.09 -28.79
N THR A 705 15.46 -5.44 -29.27
CA THR A 705 14.25 -5.53 -28.46
C THR A 705 13.82 -6.99 -28.34
N VAL A 706 13.57 -7.45 -27.12
CA VAL A 706 13.04 -8.78 -26.81
C VAL A 706 11.55 -8.67 -26.48
N PHE A 707 10.76 -9.49 -27.14
CA PHE A 707 9.35 -9.72 -26.86
C PHE A 707 9.20 -11.15 -26.31
N ILE A 708 8.42 -11.34 -25.26
CA ILE A 708 8.21 -12.67 -24.64
C ILE A 708 6.78 -13.20 -24.80
N ASP A 709 5.81 -12.29 -24.97
CA ASP A 709 4.38 -12.62 -25.03
C ASP A 709 3.81 -12.69 -26.46
N GLY A 710 4.64 -12.42 -27.47
CA GLY A 710 4.23 -12.46 -28.87
C GLY A 710 5.42 -12.35 -29.81
N ASN A 711 5.30 -13.00 -30.96
CA ASN A 711 6.38 -13.06 -31.96
C ASN A 711 6.12 -12.18 -33.19
N GLY A 712 5.06 -11.38 -33.19
CA GLY A 712 4.66 -10.54 -34.32
C GLY A 712 4.04 -11.29 -35.50
N ALA A 713 4.08 -12.63 -35.56
CA ALA A 713 3.35 -13.39 -36.56
C ALA A 713 1.86 -13.48 -36.20
N GLY A 714 1.00 -13.53 -37.21
CA GLY A 714 -0.45 -13.66 -37.03
C GLY A 714 -1.25 -12.78 -37.96
N THR A 715 -2.53 -12.66 -37.64
CA THR A 715 -3.50 -11.86 -38.42
C THR A 715 -3.78 -10.54 -37.72
N TYR A 716 -3.57 -9.46 -38.46
CA TYR A 716 -3.84 -8.08 -38.08
C TYR A 716 -5.04 -7.53 -38.85
N THR A 717 -5.66 -6.48 -38.33
CA THR A 717 -6.83 -5.86 -38.95
C THR A 717 -6.52 -4.41 -39.35
N PRO A 718 -6.44 -4.09 -40.66
CA PRO A 718 -6.35 -2.73 -41.13
C PRO A 718 -7.72 -2.06 -41.10
N ASN A 719 -7.86 -1.06 -40.24
CA ASN A 719 -9.08 -0.32 -40.01
C ASN A 719 -9.02 1.06 -40.66
N LEU A 720 -9.99 1.38 -41.52
CA LEU A 720 -10.25 2.74 -41.92
C LEU A 720 -10.83 3.51 -40.73
N VAL A 721 -10.16 4.60 -40.40
CA VAL A 721 -10.65 5.66 -39.53
C VAL A 721 -10.93 6.86 -40.42
N THR A 722 -12.16 7.38 -40.41
CA THR A 722 -12.50 8.66 -41.03
C THR A 722 -13.54 9.38 -40.18
N ILE A 723 -13.14 10.53 -39.62
CA ILE A 723 -13.89 11.28 -38.61
C ILE A 723 -14.08 12.72 -39.10
N PRO A 724 -15.32 13.15 -39.38
CA PRO A 724 -15.64 14.52 -39.78
C PRO A 724 -15.53 15.50 -38.63
N ASN A 725 -15.99 15.12 -37.44
CA ASN A 725 -15.91 15.88 -36.21
C ASN A 725 -16.27 14.98 -35.00
N TRP A 726 -16.37 15.55 -33.79
CA TRP A 726 -16.60 14.80 -32.55
C TRP A 726 -18.07 14.45 -32.23
N ASP A 727 -19.02 14.75 -33.13
CA ASP A 727 -20.45 14.47 -32.99
C ASP A 727 -20.83 13.00 -33.21
N GLY A 728 -19.86 12.15 -33.56
CA GLY A 728 -20.06 10.71 -33.76
C GLY A 728 -20.41 10.29 -35.19
N ALA A 729 -20.42 11.22 -36.16
CA ALA A 729 -20.45 10.84 -37.57
C ALA A 729 -19.12 10.17 -38.01
N GLY A 730 -19.15 9.31 -39.04
CA GLY A 730 -17.96 8.61 -39.57
C GLY A 730 -17.70 7.22 -38.98
N THR A 731 -16.44 6.78 -39.00
CA THR A 731 -16.02 5.47 -38.46
C THR A 731 -14.66 5.53 -37.77
N TRP A 732 -14.56 4.82 -36.65
CA TRP A 732 -13.32 4.60 -35.88
C TRP A 732 -12.68 3.23 -36.13
N GLY A 733 -13.26 2.40 -37.00
CA GLY A 733 -12.85 1.00 -37.10
C GLY A 733 -13.61 0.20 -38.15
N TYR A 734 -13.59 0.65 -39.41
CA TYR A 734 -14.21 -0.10 -40.51
C TYR A 734 -13.16 -0.75 -41.41
N ASN A 735 -13.21 -2.07 -41.60
CA ASN A 735 -12.19 -2.81 -42.35
C ASN A 735 -12.72 -3.60 -43.57
N ALA A 736 -14.03 -3.58 -43.82
CA ALA A 736 -14.66 -4.39 -44.88
C ALA A 736 -14.31 -5.90 -44.85
N GLY A 737 -13.97 -6.45 -43.68
CA GLY A 737 -13.50 -7.84 -43.55
C GLY A 737 -12.05 -8.08 -43.98
N GLY A 738 -11.29 -7.03 -44.29
CA GLY A 738 -9.87 -7.11 -44.62
C GLY A 738 -9.03 -7.56 -43.43
N THR A 739 -8.07 -8.44 -43.71
CA THR A 739 -7.11 -8.99 -42.75
C THR A 739 -5.71 -9.00 -43.36
N LEU A 740 -4.71 -8.57 -42.58
CA LEU A 740 -3.30 -8.60 -42.95
C LEU A 740 -2.61 -9.75 -42.21
N GLU A 741 -2.08 -10.74 -42.93
CA GLU A 741 -1.30 -11.81 -42.31
C GLU A 741 0.20 -11.51 -42.38
N VAL A 742 0.85 -11.52 -41.21
CA VAL A 742 2.30 -11.63 -41.06
C VAL A 742 2.63 -13.10 -40.84
N LYS A 743 3.20 -13.72 -41.86
CA LYS A 743 3.58 -15.14 -41.84
C LYS A 743 5.01 -15.29 -41.34
N TYR A 744 5.20 -16.16 -40.35
CA TYR A 744 6.51 -16.62 -39.92
C TYR A 744 6.73 -18.05 -40.41
N GLU A 745 7.66 -18.22 -41.35
CA GLU A 745 7.96 -19.52 -41.97
C GLU A 745 9.44 -19.55 -42.39
N ASN A 746 10.08 -20.71 -42.22
CA ASN A 746 11.51 -20.88 -42.51
C ASN A 746 12.37 -19.79 -41.82
N PHE A 747 12.06 -19.52 -40.55
CA PHE A 747 12.76 -18.56 -39.70
C PHE A 747 12.72 -17.10 -40.18
N ARG A 748 11.74 -16.74 -41.02
CA ARG A 748 11.60 -15.38 -41.57
C ARG A 748 10.16 -14.89 -41.51
N TYR A 749 10.01 -13.57 -41.41
CA TYR A 749 8.72 -12.88 -41.44
C TYR A 749 8.42 -12.35 -42.83
N SER A 750 7.18 -12.48 -43.28
CA SER A 750 6.72 -12.00 -44.58
C SER A 750 5.25 -11.58 -44.54
N LEU A 751 4.86 -10.69 -45.44
CA LEU A 751 3.47 -10.26 -45.60
C LEU A 751 2.76 -11.17 -46.60
N VAL A 752 1.54 -11.61 -46.27
CA VAL A 752 0.67 -12.38 -47.17
C VAL A 752 -0.47 -11.50 -47.64
N THR A 753 -0.71 -11.47 -48.96
CA THR A 753 -1.78 -10.69 -49.61
C THR A 753 -1.87 -9.24 -49.10
N PRO A 754 -0.83 -8.42 -49.27
CA PRO A 754 -0.74 -7.12 -48.58
C PRO A 754 -1.55 -5.98 -49.23
N GLN A 755 -2.40 -6.28 -50.22
CA GLN A 755 -3.19 -5.30 -50.96
C GLN A 755 -4.62 -5.25 -50.44
N PHE A 756 -5.12 -4.03 -50.22
CA PHE A 756 -6.43 -3.80 -49.61
C PHE A 756 -7.27 -2.85 -50.46
N ASP A 757 -8.58 -3.08 -50.42
CA ASP A 757 -9.61 -2.26 -51.05
C ASP A 757 -10.78 -2.13 -50.07
N ILE A 758 -10.77 -1.06 -49.27
CA ILE A 758 -11.74 -0.84 -48.20
C ILE A 758 -12.76 0.20 -48.67
N LYS A 759 -13.99 -0.24 -48.92
CA LYS A 759 -15.12 0.63 -49.24
C LYS A 759 -16.08 0.79 -48.07
N TYR A 760 -16.10 1.98 -47.48
CA TYR A 760 -17.01 2.39 -46.42
C TYR A 760 -18.20 3.17 -47.01
N GLU A 761 -19.42 2.72 -46.69
CA GLU A 761 -20.65 3.44 -47.03
C GLU A 761 -21.17 4.17 -45.79
N GLY A 762 -21.38 5.47 -45.90
CA GLY A 762 -21.75 6.32 -44.77
C GLY A 762 -22.21 7.70 -45.19
N THR A 763 -23.16 8.24 -44.42
CA THR A 763 -23.70 9.60 -44.60
C THR A 763 -23.32 10.42 -43.38
N GLY A 764 -22.55 11.50 -43.54
CA GLY A 764 -22.11 12.32 -42.41
C GLY A 764 -20.76 13.01 -42.58
N CYS A 765 -20.00 12.65 -43.62
CA CYS A 765 -18.65 13.18 -43.86
C CYS A 765 -18.59 14.25 -44.97
N ALA A 766 -19.73 14.81 -45.40
CA ALA A 766 -19.79 15.72 -46.55
C ALA A 766 -18.99 17.03 -46.34
N ALA A 767 -18.75 17.43 -45.09
CA ALA A 767 -17.99 18.62 -44.75
C ALA A 767 -16.46 18.42 -44.81
N GLY A 768 -16.00 17.18 -44.99
CA GLY A 768 -14.59 16.81 -44.86
C GLY A 768 -14.31 16.00 -43.60
N SER A 769 -13.02 15.73 -43.35
CA SER A 769 -12.55 14.98 -42.18
C SER A 769 -11.49 15.73 -41.39
N ILE A 770 -11.54 15.65 -40.05
CA ILE A 770 -10.44 16.04 -39.17
C ILE A 770 -9.37 14.94 -39.05
N MET A 771 -9.76 13.69 -39.29
CA MET A 771 -8.88 12.51 -39.26
C MET A 771 -9.33 11.53 -40.34
N THR A 772 -8.43 11.10 -41.22
CA THR A 772 -8.59 9.99 -42.15
C THR A 772 -7.27 9.22 -42.27
N PHE A 773 -7.26 7.95 -41.91
CA PHE A 773 -6.09 7.07 -41.99
C PHE A 773 -6.47 5.59 -41.91
N ILE A 774 -5.54 4.72 -42.31
CA ILE A 774 -5.62 3.29 -41.99
C ILE A 774 -4.84 3.04 -40.70
N GLU A 775 -5.45 2.37 -39.73
CA GLU A 775 -4.82 1.97 -38.48
C GLU A 775 -4.73 0.44 -38.37
N VAL A 776 -3.57 -0.07 -37.99
CA VAL A 776 -3.36 -1.48 -37.66
C VAL A 776 -2.82 -1.56 -36.23
N ALA A 777 -3.59 -2.15 -35.32
CA ALA A 777 -3.17 -2.32 -33.94
C ALA A 777 -1.95 -3.25 -33.84
N ASP A 778 -1.05 -2.94 -32.91
CA ASP A 778 0.10 -3.75 -32.47
C ASP A 778 1.21 -4.05 -33.49
N LEU A 779 0.94 -3.91 -34.80
CA LEU A 779 1.90 -4.20 -35.87
C LEU A 779 3.18 -3.39 -35.75
N TYR A 780 3.07 -2.09 -35.41
CA TYR A 780 4.23 -1.20 -35.31
C TYR A 780 5.08 -1.50 -34.07
N GLY A 781 4.48 -2.06 -33.01
CA GLY A 781 5.20 -2.50 -31.82
C GLY A 781 6.28 -3.53 -32.16
N PHE A 782 5.92 -4.52 -32.98
CA PHE A 782 6.86 -5.55 -33.47
C PHE A 782 7.71 -5.05 -34.64
N PHE A 783 7.12 -4.32 -35.59
CA PHE A 783 7.73 -3.98 -36.87
C PHE A 783 7.68 -2.47 -37.15
N PRO A 784 8.51 -1.64 -36.49
CA PRO A 784 8.52 -0.19 -36.67
C PRO A 784 9.02 0.25 -38.05
N GLY A 785 9.60 -0.67 -38.83
CA GLY A 785 9.97 -0.43 -40.23
C GLY A 785 8.84 -0.67 -41.22
N THR A 786 7.61 -0.91 -40.74
CA THR A 786 6.45 -1.18 -41.60
C THR A 786 6.18 0.01 -42.51
N HIS A 787 5.93 -0.27 -43.79
CA HIS A 787 5.62 0.74 -44.79
C HIS A 787 4.48 0.29 -45.69
N ALA A 788 3.51 1.17 -45.90
CA ALA A 788 2.45 1.00 -46.89
C ALA A 788 2.35 2.24 -47.79
N VAL A 789 1.74 2.05 -48.95
CA VAL A 789 1.48 3.10 -49.93
C VAL A 789 -0.02 3.19 -50.18
N LEU A 790 -0.54 4.42 -50.26
CA LEU A 790 -1.88 4.66 -50.78
C LEU A 790 -1.84 4.50 -52.31
N ASP A 791 -2.60 3.54 -52.82
CA ASP A 791 -2.68 3.25 -54.25
C ASP A 791 -3.69 4.18 -54.93
N ASN A 792 -4.93 4.22 -54.43
CA ASN A 792 -6.01 5.07 -54.94
C ASN A 792 -6.98 5.46 -53.82
N LEU A 793 -7.66 6.61 -53.99
CA LEU A 793 -8.78 7.04 -53.15
C LEU A 793 -9.96 7.39 -54.05
N TYR A 794 -11.16 6.89 -53.73
CA TYR A 794 -12.40 7.31 -54.37
C TYR A 794 -13.38 7.87 -53.35
N LEU A 795 -13.98 9.01 -53.68
CA LEU A 795 -15.06 9.64 -52.91
C LEU A 795 -16.30 9.69 -53.78
N ASP A 796 -17.42 9.15 -53.29
CA ASP A 796 -18.67 9.03 -54.04
C ASP A 796 -18.51 8.40 -55.43
N GLY A 797 -17.61 7.42 -55.55
CA GLY A 797 -17.30 6.70 -56.78
C GLY A 797 -16.39 7.46 -57.77
N SER A 798 -15.90 8.65 -57.41
CA SER A 798 -14.97 9.43 -58.22
C SER A 798 -13.55 9.36 -57.64
N GLU A 799 -12.57 9.12 -58.50
CA GLU A 799 -11.16 9.05 -58.09
C GLU A 799 -10.64 10.43 -57.68
N VAL A 800 -9.85 10.47 -56.61
CA VAL A 800 -9.25 11.68 -56.05
C VAL A 800 -7.74 11.68 -56.30
N THR A 801 -7.24 12.78 -56.84
CA THR A 801 -5.80 13.00 -57.02
C THR A 801 -5.16 13.47 -55.72
N PHE A 802 -3.96 12.97 -55.40
CA PHE A 802 -3.25 13.33 -54.17
C PHE A 802 -1.74 13.45 -54.39
N ASP A 803 -1.07 14.16 -53.49
CA ASP A 803 0.39 14.21 -53.40
C ASP A 803 0.89 13.04 -52.55
N ALA A 804 1.37 11.98 -53.20
CA ALA A 804 1.84 10.76 -52.54
C ALA A 804 2.98 11.02 -51.53
N THR A 805 3.75 12.10 -51.69
CA THR A 805 4.85 12.44 -50.76
C THR A 805 4.36 12.92 -49.39
N LYS A 806 3.06 13.20 -49.27
CA LYS A 806 2.39 13.67 -48.04
C LYS A 806 1.46 12.63 -47.42
N VAL A 807 1.43 11.41 -47.97
CA VAL A 807 0.86 10.26 -47.29
C VAL A 807 1.99 9.65 -46.46
N LEU A 808 1.81 9.55 -45.14
CA LEU A 808 2.89 9.24 -44.23
C LEU A 808 2.61 7.97 -43.44
N ASP A 809 3.63 7.12 -43.30
CA ASP A 809 3.64 6.16 -42.20
C ASP A 809 3.83 6.92 -40.88
N ALA A 810 3.00 6.61 -39.91
CA ALA A 810 3.11 7.12 -38.55
C ALA A 810 2.81 6.00 -37.56
N ASN A 811 3.04 6.29 -36.28
CA ASN A 811 2.67 5.40 -35.22
C ASN A 811 2.01 6.15 -34.06
N ASP A 812 1.19 5.39 -33.33
CA ASP A 812 0.62 5.81 -32.07
C ASP A 812 0.76 4.65 -31.09
N SER A 813 1.78 4.74 -30.22
CA SER A 813 2.23 3.60 -29.43
C SER A 813 2.58 2.39 -30.32
N SER A 814 1.92 1.24 -30.12
CA SER A 814 2.10 0.00 -30.88
C SER A 814 1.39 -0.02 -32.25
N LYS A 815 0.55 0.98 -32.54
CA LYS A 815 -0.31 1.01 -33.72
C LYS A 815 0.41 1.59 -34.92
N TYR A 816 0.33 0.91 -36.06
CA TYR A 816 0.76 1.45 -37.35
C TYR A 816 -0.37 2.33 -37.93
N ARG A 817 0.01 3.46 -38.55
CA ARG A 817 -0.91 4.32 -39.29
C ARG A 817 -0.37 4.66 -40.68
N LEU A 818 -1.21 4.48 -41.70
CA LEU A 818 -1.05 5.13 -43.00
C LEU A 818 -1.89 6.42 -42.98
N GLU A 819 -1.26 7.54 -42.66
CA GLU A 819 -1.93 8.82 -42.50
C GLU A 819 -2.18 9.51 -43.84
N LEU A 820 -3.46 9.74 -44.15
CA LEU A 820 -3.91 10.61 -45.23
C LEU A 820 -4.12 12.04 -44.70
N TRP A 821 -4.78 12.15 -43.54
CA TRP A 821 -4.88 13.37 -42.75
C TRP A 821 -5.13 13.05 -41.27
N ASN A 822 -4.48 13.77 -40.38
CA ASN A 822 -4.73 13.70 -38.94
C ASN A 822 -4.37 15.05 -38.33
N CYS A 823 -5.37 15.83 -37.90
CA CYS A 823 -5.14 17.13 -37.27
C CYS A 823 -4.41 17.05 -35.91
N TYR A 824 -4.13 15.84 -35.40
CA TYR A 824 -3.30 15.58 -34.23
C TYR A 824 -2.05 14.73 -34.54
N GLY A 825 -1.84 14.33 -35.80
CA GLY A 825 -0.81 13.39 -36.21
C GLY A 825 0.34 13.99 -37.02
N ALA A 826 1.09 13.13 -37.70
CA ALA A 826 2.26 13.51 -38.48
C ALA A 826 1.91 14.45 -39.64
N THR A 827 0.78 14.18 -40.30
CA THR A 827 0.28 14.96 -41.44
C THR A 827 -0.16 16.39 -41.07
N LYS A 828 -0.48 16.68 -39.80
CA LYS A 828 -0.73 18.07 -39.34
C LYS A 828 0.47 18.98 -39.63
N ASN A 829 1.68 18.47 -39.40
CA ASN A 829 2.91 19.24 -39.51
C ASN A 829 3.51 19.18 -40.91
N ALA A 830 3.40 18.03 -41.58
CA ALA A 830 3.94 17.83 -42.94
C ALA A 830 3.02 18.36 -44.05
N GLY A 831 1.76 18.66 -43.72
CA GLY A 831 0.71 19.04 -44.66
C GLY A 831 -0.08 17.83 -45.17
N CYS A 832 -1.27 18.10 -45.72
CA CYS A 832 -2.15 17.06 -46.26
C CYS A 832 -1.87 16.78 -47.73
N ALA A 833 -1.99 15.51 -48.14
CA ALA A 833 -1.88 15.08 -49.52
C ALA A 833 -3.02 15.56 -50.43
N PHE A 834 -4.14 16.00 -49.86
CA PHE A 834 -5.39 16.27 -50.59
C PHE A 834 -5.77 17.75 -50.67
N GLY A 835 -5.20 18.61 -49.82
CA GLY A 835 -5.62 20.01 -49.74
C GLY A 835 -5.00 20.79 -48.59
N THR A 836 -5.57 21.97 -48.31
CA THR A 836 -5.19 22.81 -47.16
C THR A 836 -6.31 22.78 -46.13
N PRO A 837 -6.02 22.56 -44.84
CA PRO A 837 -7.05 22.48 -43.82
C PRO A 837 -7.77 23.83 -43.61
N ASP A 838 -9.09 23.77 -43.46
CA ASP A 838 -9.94 24.87 -42.98
C ASP A 838 -10.26 24.61 -41.50
N GLY A 839 -9.55 25.30 -40.61
CA GLY A 839 -9.44 24.87 -39.21
C GLY A 839 -8.68 23.54 -39.12
N ASP A 840 -9.33 22.51 -38.56
CA ASP A 840 -8.78 21.15 -38.49
C ASP A 840 -9.26 20.23 -39.63
N VAL A 841 -10.17 20.70 -40.49
CA VAL A 841 -10.89 19.89 -41.46
C VAL A 841 -10.27 19.97 -42.86
N ILE A 842 -10.06 18.83 -43.51
CA ILE A 842 -9.77 18.75 -44.96
C ILE A 842 -11.07 18.50 -45.71
N LYS A 843 -11.54 19.51 -46.45
CA LYS A 843 -12.80 19.46 -47.22
C LYS A 843 -12.71 18.50 -48.39
N GLU A 844 -11.52 18.34 -48.95
CA GLU A 844 -11.21 17.47 -50.08
C GLU A 844 -11.31 15.97 -49.74
N LEU A 845 -11.41 15.62 -48.46
CA LEU A 845 -11.71 14.26 -47.99
C LEU A 845 -13.21 14.05 -47.72
N GLY A 846 -14.06 15.02 -48.06
CA GLY A 846 -15.50 14.95 -47.83
C GLY A 846 -16.24 14.08 -48.83
N PHE A 847 -17.20 13.29 -48.35
CA PHE A 847 -18.06 12.43 -49.17
C PHE A 847 -19.50 12.36 -48.64
N SER A 848 -20.45 12.09 -49.55
CA SER A 848 -21.88 12.06 -49.24
C SER A 848 -22.45 10.64 -49.10
N THR A 849 -21.83 9.66 -49.76
CA THR A 849 -22.31 8.28 -49.89
C THR A 849 -21.26 7.25 -49.51
N SER A 850 -20.02 7.38 -50.00
CA SER A 850 -18.97 6.39 -49.74
C SER A 850 -17.55 6.91 -49.90
N MET A 851 -16.63 6.30 -49.16
CA MET A 851 -15.17 6.42 -49.33
C MET A 851 -14.59 5.03 -49.62
N GLU A 852 -13.79 4.91 -50.68
CA GLU A 852 -13.08 3.69 -51.06
C GLU A 852 -11.57 3.96 -51.06
N VAL A 853 -10.83 3.27 -50.19
CA VAL A 853 -9.39 3.46 -49.97
C VAL A 853 -8.66 2.19 -50.39
N LYS A 854 -7.77 2.32 -51.37
CA LYS A 854 -6.91 1.23 -51.85
C LYS A 854 -5.47 1.48 -51.43
N PHE A 855 -4.83 0.49 -50.82
CA PHE A 855 -3.47 0.62 -50.29
C PHE A 855 -2.77 -0.72 -50.21
N THR A 856 -1.43 -0.69 -50.23
CA THR A 856 -0.58 -1.88 -50.25
C THR A 856 0.53 -1.78 -49.20
N PHE A 857 0.67 -2.80 -48.34
CA PHE A 857 1.85 -2.95 -47.48
C PHE A 857 3.02 -3.54 -48.28
N HIS A 858 4.21 -2.94 -48.14
CA HIS A 858 5.38 -3.35 -48.92
C HIS A 858 6.44 -4.09 -48.10
N LYS A 859 6.61 -3.73 -46.82
CA LYS A 859 7.67 -4.27 -45.97
C LYS A 859 7.30 -4.15 -44.50
N LEU A 860 7.86 -5.04 -43.69
CA LEU A 860 7.81 -5.03 -42.22
C LEU A 860 9.04 -4.34 -41.62
N PHE A 861 10.20 -4.54 -42.24
CA PHE A 861 11.46 -3.96 -41.79
C PHE A 861 11.92 -2.85 -42.73
N ALA A 862 12.69 -1.91 -42.19
CA ALA A 862 13.34 -0.89 -42.99
C ALA A 862 14.26 -1.54 -44.04
N VAL A 863 14.30 -0.92 -45.23
CA VAL A 863 15.18 -1.34 -46.33
C VAL A 863 16.13 -0.17 -46.59
N PRO A 864 17.44 -0.33 -46.32
CA PRO A 864 18.42 0.73 -46.55
C PRO A 864 18.56 1.09 -48.03
N GLN A 865 19.00 2.32 -48.27
CA GLN A 865 19.54 2.73 -49.58
C GLN A 865 21.06 2.59 -49.50
N TRP A 866 21.61 1.66 -50.29
CA TRP A 866 23.02 1.31 -50.32
C TRP A 866 23.87 2.24 -51.19
#